data_AF-A0A2P6U3F2-F1
#
_entry.id   AF-A0A2P6U3F2-F1
#
_cell.length_a   1.000
_cell.length_b   1.000
_cell.length_c   1.000
_cell.angle_alpha   90.00
_cell.angle_beta   90.00
_cell.angle_gamma   90.00
#
_symmetry.space_group_name_H-M   'P 1'
#
loop_
_entity.id
_entity.type
_entity.pdbx_description
1 polymer ?
#
loop_
_entity_poly.entity_id
_entity_poly.type
_entity_poly.pdbx_seq_one_letter_code
_entity_poly.pdbx_strand_id
1 'polypeptide(L)'
;MADAGDLYDEFGNYIGPELSESEEEEEELEQEQAEEAEGLGSDEEGAEAMEEDGGMPGTDLAVYGEEAGMQVVLHMVVLHEDKKYYPTAEETFGEGTEALVQEEDAQPIEVPIIAPVKQKKFEVEEREALPTRYSAEFLASLLATPELIRNVAVVGHLHHGKTLRAQLWMGVGLLSVRALATVEVVGHLHHGKTLFMDMCVEQTHDVPADQRSNDRPMRYTDSRMDEQARAISLKSLPMSLVMEGGSGKSFVMNLMDTPGHVNFADELSAALRLADGVLLVVDAVEGVMVGTERAIKAAAAEGLPICLLISKVDRLLLELKLPPPDAYHKLRHTIEEVNTHIATYYGDADKWQVDPVKGNVAFAAPLYGWSFTLESFATLYCEVQGIPMDPREFAKRLWGDRFFNPETRTFVKRASALPGGGERTFVQFILEPLYKIYAQIIGEDDRTVRAVADEFGVYLKPSSYGMDVKPLVKEACSKIFGSASGLVDMLVRWVPSSKAATATKVERCYTGPQDSQLVEHMRACNPRGPLVIYVCKLFPKADCSRFDAFGRVMSGSVKPGDKVRVLGEAYTPDDEEDSAAAQVSAVWAYQARYRVPLSKAVAGDWVLLEGVDATITKTATIVPEFLDEEVHIFKPLAALTQAVVKIATEPLNPSELPKMVEGLRKVNKSYPSLVTKVEESGEHTIYGTGELYLDSVMKDLRELYSEVEVKVADPVVSFCETVVETSSLKCFAETPNKRNKLTMIVEPMEKGLAEDIEAGRVSMEWSRKELGAFFQQKYDWDLLAARSIWAFGPDRNGPNILLDDTLPSEVDKSLLAAVRESIVQGFQWGAREGPLCDEPMRNCKFKILDATIAKEPLHRGGGQVIPTARRVCYSAFLMATPRLMEPVYYVEIQTPADCISAIYTVLAKRRGHVTADVPKPGTPIFIVKAFLPVMESFGFETDLRYHTQGQAFCLSIFDHWQIVPGDPLDRSIVLRPLEPAPMQALARDFMVKTRRRKGMTDDVSINKHFDDPMLLELARQDADLQQIL
;
A
#
# COMPACT_ATOMS: atom_id res chain seq x y z
N MET A 1 53.52 22.79 -24.11
CA MET A 1 54.36 21.81 -23.38
C MET A 1 54.39 22.28 -21.93
N ALA A 2 53.65 21.75 -20.97
CA ALA A 2 52.83 20.54 -20.90
C ALA A 2 51.31 20.86 -20.75
N ASP A 3 50.46 19.86 -20.98
CA ASP A 3 48.99 19.91 -21.08
C ASP A 3 48.30 19.97 -19.69
N ALA A 4 47.18 20.68 -19.61
CA ALA A 4 46.35 20.83 -18.39
C ALA A 4 45.48 19.60 -18.07
N GLY A 5 45.72 18.47 -18.73
CA GLY A 5 44.93 17.23 -18.57
C GLY A 5 45.36 16.32 -17.42
N ASP A 6 46.53 16.55 -16.79
CA ASP A 6 47.12 15.65 -15.79
C ASP A 6 46.83 16.05 -14.31
N LEU A 7 46.05 17.11 -14.09
CA LEU A 7 45.75 17.61 -12.72
C LEU A 7 44.40 17.16 -12.18
N TYR A 8 43.62 16.42 -12.97
CA TYR A 8 42.33 15.89 -12.58
C TYR A 8 42.21 14.43 -13.00
N ASP A 9 41.62 13.59 -12.16
CA ASP A 9 41.39 12.18 -12.50
C ASP A 9 40.23 12.02 -13.49
N GLU A 10 40.01 10.80 -13.98
CA GLU A 10 38.92 10.46 -14.92
C GLU A 10 37.50 10.66 -14.34
N PHE A 11 37.40 11.02 -13.06
CA PHE A 11 36.15 11.35 -12.35
C PHE A 11 36.03 12.84 -12.00
N GLY A 12 37.01 13.67 -12.39
CA GLY A 12 36.98 15.12 -12.21
C GLY A 12 37.50 15.61 -10.85
N ASN A 13 38.17 14.77 -10.06
CA ASN A 13 38.77 15.18 -8.79
C ASN A 13 40.14 15.78 -9.02
N TYR A 14 40.44 16.91 -8.37
CA TYR A 14 41.75 17.56 -8.45
C TYR A 14 42.82 16.74 -7.72
N ILE A 15 43.92 16.43 -8.41
CA ILE A 15 45.05 15.65 -7.90
C ILE A 15 46.35 16.48 -7.81
N GLY A 16 46.24 17.81 -7.91
CA GLY A 16 47.37 18.73 -7.77
C GLY A 16 47.82 18.91 -6.31
N PRO A 17 49.01 19.50 -6.07
CA PRO A 17 49.55 19.68 -4.72
C PRO A 17 48.67 20.62 -3.87
N GLU A 18 48.62 20.36 -2.56
CA GLU A 18 47.77 21.05 -1.57
C GLU A 18 47.91 22.58 -1.64
N LEU A 19 46.77 23.26 -1.77
CA LEU A 19 46.66 24.72 -1.71
C LEU A 19 46.77 25.16 -0.25
N SER A 20 47.57 26.18 0.01
CA SER A 20 47.81 26.70 1.36
C SER A 20 46.53 27.32 1.95
N GLU A 21 46.11 26.78 3.09
CA GLU A 21 45.03 27.26 3.95
C GLU A 21 45.25 28.73 4.35
N SER A 22 44.43 29.62 3.82
CA SER A 22 44.09 30.93 4.42
C SER A 22 42.97 31.56 3.59
N GLU A 23 41.72 31.22 3.90
CA GLU A 23 40.51 32.02 3.54
C GLU A 23 39.17 31.43 4.05
N GLU A 24 39.15 30.29 4.76
CA GLU A 24 37.89 29.66 5.23
C GLU A 24 37.59 29.81 6.75
N GLU A 25 38.39 30.54 7.53
CA GLU A 25 38.21 30.66 9.00
C GLU A 25 37.47 31.94 9.48
N GLU A 26 36.95 32.80 8.61
CA GLU A 26 36.30 34.06 9.04
C GLU A 26 34.76 34.08 8.97
N GLU A 27 34.08 33.10 8.35
CA GLU A 27 32.60 33.12 8.25
C GLU A 27 31.86 32.29 9.32
N GLU A 28 32.54 31.44 10.10
CA GLU A 28 31.91 30.64 11.17
C GLU A 28 31.80 31.37 12.53
N LEU A 29 32.38 32.57 12.69
CA LEU A 29 32.37 33.30 13.97
C LEU A 29 31.27 34.36 14.11
N GLU A 30 30.48 34.64 13.06
CA GLU A 30 29.41 35.66 13.11
C GLU A 30 27.99 35.09 13.25
N GLN A 31 27.78 33.78 13.11
CA GLN A 31 26.46 33.16 13.30
C GLN A 31 26.19 32.68 14.73
N GLU A 32 27.20 32.49 15.57
CA GLU A 32 27.02 32.10 16.99
C GLU A 32 26.65 33.27 17.93
N GLN A 33 26.68 34.53 17.48
CA GLN A 33 26.34 35.70 18.33
C GLN A 33 24.93 36.27 18.10
N ALA A 34 24.13 35.72 17.19
CA ALA A 34 22.81 36.26 16.85
C ALA A 34 21.61 35.52 17.50
N GLU A 35 21.80 34.33 18.09
CA GLU A 35 20.68 33.54 18.65
C GLU A 35 20.57 33.53 20.18
N GLU A 36 21.48 34.18 20.93
CA GLU A 36 21.43 34.24 22.41
C GLU A 36 20.78 35.53 22.98
N ALA A 37 20.01 36.27 22.17
CA ALA A 37 19.44 37.56 22.60
C ALA A 37 17.92 37.71 22.38
N GLU A 38 17.12 36.63 22.38
CA GLU A 38 15.68 36.74 22.58
C GLU A 38 15.13 35.66 23.53
N GLY A 39 15.12 36.00 24.83
CA GLY A 39 14.16 35.46 25.77
C GLY A 39 14.76 35.09 27.12
N LEU A 40 14.62 35.98 28.12
CA LEU A 40 14.04 35.66 29.42
C LEU A 40 13.95 36.95 30.27
N GLY A 41 12.72 37.25 30.72
CA GLY A 41 12.41 38.36 31.62
C GLY A 41 12.55 38.00 33.10
N SER A 42 12.59 39.08 33.90
CA SER A 42 12.16 39.24 35.29
C SER A 42 12.60 38.20 36.34
N ASP A 43 13.45 38.61 37.29
CA ASP A 43 13.02 38.88 38.68
C ASP A 43 14.23 39.25 39.59
N GLU A 44 13.87 39.74 40.78
CA GLU A 44 14.55 40.57 41.77
C GLU A 44 15.76 39.96 42.53
N GLU A 45 16.29 40.79 43.46
CA GLU A 45 17.24 40.53 44.56
C GLU A 45 18.73 40.59 44.19
N GLY A 46 19.62 41.33 44.86
CA GLY A 46 19.54 42.16 46.07
C GLY A 46 20.93 42.15 46.72
N ALA A 47 21.46 43.35 47.03
CA ALA A 47 22.50 43.63 48.04
C ALA A 47 23.91 43.00 47.81
N GLU A 48 25.05 43.50 48.29
CA GLU A 48 25.52 44.73 48.93
C GLU A 48 27.05 44.57 49.05
N ALA A 49 27.75 45.71 49.22
CA ALA A 49 29.07 45.88 49.84
C ALA A 49 30.32 45.46 49.04
N MET A 50 31.13 46.42 48.56
CA MET A 50 32.15 47.22 49.33
C MET A 50 33.33 46.33 49.77
N GLU A 51 34.60 46.70 49.70
CA GLU A 51 35.34 47.93 49.40
C GLU A 51 36.83 47.49 49.36
N GLU A 52 37.71 48.06 48.54
CA GLU A 52 38.75 49.07 48.89
C GLU A 52 40.07 48.54 48.27
N ASP A 53 41.07 49.29 47.82
CA ASP A 53 41.26 50.66 47.30
C ASP A 53 42.73 50.68 46.80
N GLY A 54 43.06 51.58 45.87
CA GLY A 54 44.45 51.78 45.48
C GLY A 54 44.74 52.58 44.20
N GLY A 55 44.33 53.86 44.15
CA GLY A 55 45.26 54.92 43.70
C GLY A 55 44.97 55.76 42.45
N MET A 56 44.26 56.88 42.66
CA MET A 56 44.63 58.28 42.27
C MET A 56 44.52 58.78 40.79
N PRO A 57 44.30 60.11 40.54
CA PRO A 57 42.95 60.69 40.36
C PRO A 57 42.83 61.81 39.27
N GLY A 58 41.59 62.28 39.05
CA GLY A 58 41.24 63.65 38.58
C GLY A 58 40.23 63.68 37.42
N THR A 59 38.90 63.79 37.62
CA THR A 59 38.05 65.01 37.85
C THR A 59 38.41 66.19 36.95
N ASP A 60 37.53 66.93 36.28
CA ASP A 60 36.08 67.03 36.09
C ASP A 60 35.92 68.15 35.03
N LEU A 61 34.83 68.19 34.26
CA LEU A 61 33.84 69.29 34.27
C LEU A 61 33.00 69.35 32.99
N ALA A 62 31.72 69.57 33.21
CA ALA A 62 30.72 69.91 32.22
C ALA A 62 30.54 71.44 32.07
N VAL A 63 29.72 71.76 31.06
CA VAL A 63 28.80 72.91 30.89
C VAL A 63 29.24 74.23 30.21
N TYR A 64 28.33 74.63 29.29
CA TYR A 64 27.96 75.94 28.73
C TYR A 64 28.90 76.69 27.76
N GLY A 65 28.42 76.83 26.52
CA GLY A 65 28.01 78.13 25.98
C GLY A 65 29.07 79.08 25.40
N GLU A 66 28.82 79.44 24.13
CA GLU A 66 29.18 80.69 23.44
C GLU A 66 30.57 80.88 22.78
N GLU A 67 30.45 81.17 21.48
CA GLU A 67 31.20 82.11 20.64
C GLU A 67 32.71 81.95 20.39
N ALA A 68 32.96 81.73 19.08
CA ALA A 68 34.07 82.24 18.29
C ALA A 68 35.48 81.73 18.62
N GLY A 69 35.94 80.76 17.82
CA GLY A 69 37.37 80.49 17.70
C GLY A 69 37.73 79.30 16.80
N MET A 70 38.15 79.60 15.57
CA MET A 70 39.24 78.91 14.87
C MET A 70 39.05 77.40 14.56
N GLN A 71 38.60 77.13 13.33
CA GLN A 71 38.50 75.79 12.76
C GLN A 71 39.91 75.19 12.58
N VAL A 72 40.31 74.31 13.50
CA VAL A 72 41.46 73.42 13.30
C VAL A 72 41.01 72.30 12.37
N VAL A 73 41.41 72.40 11.10
CA VAL A 73 41.22 71.32 10.13
C VAL A 73 42.22 70.22 10.45
N LEU A 74 41.78 69.18 11.16
CA LEU A 74 42.48 67.90 11.17
C LEU A 74 42.39 67.33 9.76
N HIS A 75 43.50 67.35 9.02
CA HIS A 75 43.65 66.58 7.79
C HIS A 75 43.68 65.09 8.15
N MET A 76 42.51 64.49 8.33
CA MET A 76 42.38 63.03 8.28
C MET A 76 42.68 62.60 6.85
N VAL A 77 43.71 61.77 6.69
CA VAL A 77 44.08 61.18 5.40
C VAL A 77 43.05 60.10 5.10
N VAL A 78 42.26 60.30 4.04
CA VAL A 78 41.38 59.26 3.51
C VAL A 78 42.23 58.35 2.63
N LEU A 79 42.26 57.06 2.96
CA LEU A 79 42.95 56.05 2.16
C LEU A 79 42.35 56.01 0.75
N HIS A 80 43.11 55.52 -0.24
CA HIS A 80 42.65 55.53 -1.62
C HIS A 80 41.39 54.67 -1.82
N GLU A 81 41.30 53.55 -1.09
CA GLU A 81 40.15 52.63 -1.09
C GLU A 81 38.89 53.23 -0.45
N ASP A 82 39.05 54.03 0.62
CA ASP A 82 37.93 54.68 1.33
C ASP A 82 37.49 56.00 0.70
N LYS A 83 38.12 56.39 -0.42
CA LYS A 83 37.84 57.66 -1.06
C LYS A 83 36.48 57.63 -1.74
N LYS A 84 35.45 58.10 -1.03
CA LYS A 84 34.12 58.35 -1.60
C LYS A 84 34.20 59.50 -2.60
N TYR A 85 34.18 59.16 -3.89
CA TYR A 85 34.25 60.13 -4.99
C TYR A 85 32.92 60.85 -5.26
N TYR A 86 31.81 60.21 -4.90
CA TYR A 86 30.45 60.69 -5.15
C TYR A 86 29.62 60.60 -3.86
N PRO A 87 28.67 61.54 -3.65
CA PRO A 87 27.70 61.43 -2.58
C PRO A 87 26.80 60.20 -2.79
N THR A 88 26.22 59.70 -1.72
CA THR A 88 25.30 58.54 -1.79
C THR A 88 24.00 58.90 -2.52
N ALA A 89 23.30 57.89 -3.04
CA ALA A 89 22.03 58.11 -3.73
C ALA A 89 20.99 58.79 -2.82
N GLU A 90 20.97 58.43 -1.53
CA GLU A 90 20.07 58.99 -0.52
C GLU A 90 20.38 60.47 -0.21
N GLU A 91 21.66 60.84 -0.09
CA GLU A 91 22.09 62.25 0.04
C GLU A 91 21.72 63.09 -1.19
N THR A 92 21.61 62.46 -2.36
CA THR A 92 21.34 63.14 -3.63
C THR A 92 19.84 63.36 -3.86
N PHE A 93 18.98 62.40 -3.49
CA PHE A 93 17.54 62.43 -3.78
C PHE A 93 16.64 62.69 -2.55
N GLY A 94 17.22 62.64 -1.34
CA GLY A 94 16.55 62.93 -0.07
C GLY A 94 15.66 61.81 0.47
N GLU A 95 15.31 61.88 1.75
CA GLU A 95 14.54 60.85 2.51
C GLU A 95 13.15 60.52 1.93
N GLY A 96 12.62 61.32 1.01
CA GLY A 96 11.33 61.07 0.34
C GLY A 96 11.41 60.15 -0.89
N THR A 97 12.61 59.72 -1.28
CA THR A 97 12.84 58.92 -2.50
C THR A 97 13.56 57.61 -2.15
N GLU A 98 12.94 56.47 -2.47
CA GLU A 98 13.56 55.15 -2.29
C GLU A 98 14.59 54.90 -3.41
N ALA A 99 15.86 54.80 -3.04
CA ALA A 99 16.94 54.46 -3.96
C ALA A 99 17.12 52.93 -3.99
N LEU A 100 16.62 52.28 -5.06
CA LEU A 100 16.79 50.85 -5.30
C LEU A 100 18.00 50.60 -6.20
N VAL A 101 18.96 49.81 -5.72
CA VAL A 101 20.08 49.30 -6.52
C VAL A 101 19.82 47.80 -6.75
N GLN A 102 19.56 47.42 -8.00
CA GLN A 102 19.34 46.04 -8.40
C GLN A 102 20.49 45.62 -9.32
N GLU A 103 21.44 44.87 -8.78
CA GLU A 103 22.63 44.41 -9.50
C GLU A 103 22.39 43.07 -10.22
N GLU A 104 21.45 42.27 -9.71
CA GLU A 104 21.07 40.96 -10.24
C GLU A 104 19.58 40.89 -10.56
N ASP A 105 19.22 40.07 -11.54
CA ASP A 105 17.84 39.84 -11.92
C ASP A 105 17.10 39.06 -10.82
N ALA A 106 15.89 39.50 -10.46
CA ALA A 106 15.07 38.84 -9.43
C ALA A 106 14.56 37.44 -9.83
N GLN A 107 14.72 37.04 -11.10
CA GLN A 107 14.33 35.72 -11.59
C GLN A 107 15.31 35.24 -12.67
N PRO A 108 15.61 33.93 -12.74
CA PRO A 108 16.51 33.39 -13.75
C PRO A 108 15.86 33.44 -15.15
N ILE A 109 16.70 33.45 -16.19
CA ILE A 109 16.28 33.54 -17.59
C ILE A 109 15.37 32.38 -18.04
N GLU A 110 15.44 31.24 -17.35
CA GLU A 110 14.60 30.07 -17.62
C GLU A 110 13.12 30.28 -17.25
N VAL A 111 12.85 31.21 -16.33
CA VAL A 111 11.48 31.58 -15.94
C VAL A 111 10.94 32.62 -16.93
N PRO A 112 9.93 32.26 -17.75
CA PRO A 112 9.42 33.18 -18.75
C PRO A 112 8.70 34.35 -18.08
N ILE A 113 8.95 35.57 -18.58
CA ILE A 113 8.30 36.82 -18.09
C ILE A 113 6.77 36.71 -18.17
N ILE A 114 6.24 36.08 -19.22
CA ILE A 114 4.82 35.74 -19.34
C ILE A 114 4.71 34.22 -19.23
N ALA A 115 4.15 33.75 -18.12
CA ALA A 115 3.94 32.33 -17.89
C ALA A 115 3.00 31.75 -18.98
N PRO A 116 3.42 30.71 -19.71
CA PRO A 116 2.55 30.06 -20.68
C PRO A 116 1.40 29.36 -19.95
N VAL A 117 0.22 29.32 -20.57
CA VAL A 117 -0.93 28.57 -20.04
C VAL A 117 -0.63 27.08 -20.14
N LYS A 118 -0.15 26.48 -19.05
CA LYS A 118 0.06 25.02 -18.92
C LYS A 118 -1.25 24.37 -18.48
N GLN A 119 -1.82 23.51 -19.31
CA GLN A 119 -2.90 22.61 -18.88
C GLN A 119 -2.27 21.31 -18.40
N LYS A 120 -2.37 21.03 -17.10
CA LYS A 120 -1.94 19.75 -16.54
C LYS A 120 -2.86 18.65 -17.11
N LYS A 121 -2.26 17.66 -17.76
CA LYS A 121 -2.97 16.48 -18.26
C LYS A 121 -2.17 15.24 -17.89
N PHE A 122 -2.57 14.60 -16.80
CA PHE A 122 -1.93 13.37 -16.31
C PHE A 122 -2.80 12.13 -16.50
N GLU A 123 -4.11 12.33 -16.70
CA GLU A 123 -5.10 11.31 -17.01
C GLU A 123 -5.74 11.52 -18.38
N VAL A 124 -6.12 10.41 -19.01
CA VAL A 124 -6.96 10.39 -20.20
C VAL A 124 -8.42 10.54 -19.77
N GLU A 125 -8.87 11.79 -19.65
CA GLU A 125 -10.27 12.12 -19.42
C GLU A 125 -10.99 12.39 -20.75
N GLU A 126 -12.13 11.75 -20.95
CA GLU A 126 -13.01 11.91 -22.09
C GLU A 126 -14.13 12.89 -21.72
N ARG A 127 -14.09 14.10 -22.31
CA ARG A 127 -15.11 15.14 -22.07
C ARG A 127 -16.49 14.76 -22.59
N GLU A 128 -16.53 14.06 -23.72
CA GLU A 128 -17.74 13.46 -24.28
C GLU A 128 -17.59 11.94 -24.17
N ALA A 129 -18.52 11.30 -23.47
CA ALA A 129 -18.52 9.85 -23.31
C ALA A 129 -18.70 9.16 -24.66
N LEU A 130 -17.99 8.05 -24.87
CA LEU A 130 -18.28 7.16 -25.99
C LEU A 130 -19.77 6.77 -25.99
N PRO A 131 -20.43 6.71 -27.16
CA PRO A 131 -21.80 6.26 -27.25
C PRO A 131 -21.94 4.86 -26.63
N THR A 132 -22.81 4.75 -25.62
CA THR A 132 -23.15 3.49 -24.97
C THR A 132 -24.37 2.85 -25.61
N ARG A 133 -24.48 1.52 -25.54
CA ARG A 133 -25.66 0.78 -26.00
C ARG A 133 -26.90 1.00 -25.11
N TYR A 134 -26.72 1.63 -23.96
CA TYR A 134 -27.78 2.02 -23.02
C TYR A 134 -27.75 3.54 -22.77
N SER A 135 -28.85 4.12 -22.30
CA SER A 135 -28.91 5.53 -21.93
C SER A 135 -28.42 5.78 -20.50
N ALA A 136 -27.87 6.96 -20.23
CA ALA A 136 -27.47 7.36 -18.88
C ALA A 136 -28.66 7.37 -17.88
N GLU A 137 -29.85 7.74 -18.34
CA GLU A 137 -31.09 7.68 -17.55
C GLU A 137 -31.44 6.25 -17.16
N PHE A 138 -31.25 5.28 -18.07
CA PHE A 138 -31.49 3.88 -17.77
C PHE A 138 -30.52 3.35 -16.71
N LEU A 139 -29.22 3.69 -16.83
CA LEU A 139 -28.22 3.38 -15.79
C LEU A 139 -28.62 3.97 -14.43
N ALA A 140 -28.96 5.26 -14.37
CA ALA A 140 -29.38 5.91 -13.13
C ALA A 140 -30.64 5.26 -12.53
N SER A 141 -31.59 4.80 -13.36
CA SER A 141 -32.79 4.11 -12.90
C SER A 141 -32.49 2.73 -12.28
N LEU A 142 -31.51 2.01 -12.81
CA LEU A 142 -31.09 0.71 -12.29
C LEU A 142 -30.26 0.86 -11.00
N LEU A 143 -29.42 1.88 -10.90
CA LEU A 143 -28.72 2.26 -9.67
C LEU A 143 -29.72 2.60 -8.54
N ALA A 144 -30.86 3.21 -8.87
CA ALA A 144 -31.93 3.42 -7.89
C ALA A 144 -32.57 2.11 -7.35
N THR A 145 -32.21 0.94 -7.89
CA THR A 145 -32.76 -0.39 -7.52
C THR A 145 -31.65 -1.33 -7.00
N PRO A 146 -31.36 -1.35 -5.68
CA PRO A 146 -30.22 -2.07 -5.10
C PRO A 146 -30.22 -3.59 -5.29
N GLU A 147 -31.36 -4.18 -5.66
CA GLU A 147 -31.49 -5.61 -5.96
C GLU A 147 -30.87 -6.01 -7.30
N LEU A 148 -30.77 -5.06 -8.24
CA LEU A 148 -30.23 -5.24 -9.58
C LEU A 148 -28.74 -4.87 -9.70
N ILE A 149 -28.14 -4.40 -8.61
CA ILE A 149 -26.73 -4.01 -8.55
C ILE A 149 -25.91 -5.19 -8.04
N ARG A 150 -24.74 -5.40 -8.66
CA ARG A 150 -23.66 -6.24 -8.14
C ARG A 150 -22.39 -5.42 -8.07
N ASN A 151 -21.82 -5.31 -6.88
CA ASN A 151 -20.53 -4.66 -6.64
C ASN A 151 -19.46 -5.74 -6.62
N VAL A 152 -18.53 -5.72 -7.58
CA VAL A 152 -17.55 -6.79 -7.80
C VAL A 152 -16.16 -6.19 -7.91
N ALA A 153 -15.23 -6.69 -7.11
CA ALA A 153 -13.80 -6.41 -7.29
C ALA A 153 -13.22 -7.40 -8.30
N VAL A 154 -12.56 -6.91 -9.34
CA VAL A 154 -11.84 -7.74 -10.33
C VAL A 154 -10.40 -7.86 -9.86
N VAL A 155 -10.00 -9.05 -9.44
CA VAL A 155 -8.74 -9.30 -8.71
C VAL A 155 -7.97 -10.43 -9.36
N GLY A 156 -6.64 -10.42 -9.27
CA GLY A 156 -5.78 -11.43 -9.85
C GLY A 156 -4.33 -10.96 -9.86
N HIS A 157 -3.40 -11.89 -10.02
CA HIS A 157 -1.97 -11.59 -9.99
C HIS A 157 -1.53 -10.62 -11.11
N LEU A 158 -0.40 -9.95 -10.89
CA LEU A 158 0.32 -9.25 -11.94
C LEU A 158 1.02 -10.26 -12.84
N HIS A 159 1.03 -10.00 -14.13
CA HIS A 159 2.21 -10.39 -14.90
C HIS A 159 2.75 -9.17 -15.62
N HIS A 160 4.05 -9.15 -15.86
CA HIS A 160 4.64 -8.20 -16.75
C HIS A 160 5.54 -8.97 -17.71
N GLY A 161 5.28 -8.84 -19.00
CA GLY A 161 6.11 -9.44 -20.03
C GLY A 161 6.32 -8.47 -21.18
N LYS A 162 6.76 -7.25 -20.86
CA LYS A 162 7.16 -6.25 -21.85
C LYS A 162 8.54 -5.64 -21.59
N THR A 163 9.34 -6.19 -20.67
CA THR A 163 10.66 -5.61 -20.36
C THR A 163 11.66 -5.71 -21.51
N LEU A 164 11.37 -6.47 -22.58
CA LEU A 164 12.19 -6.48 -23.80
C LEU A 164 11.99 -5.26 -24.73
N ARG A 165 10.96 -4.42 -24.55
CA ARG A 165 10.77 -3.22 -25.37
C ARG A 165 11.14 -1.91 -24.67
N ALA A 166 11.08 -1.86 -23.34
CA ALA A 166 11.37 -0.64 -22.57
C ALA A 166 12.87 -0.40 -22.33
N GLN A 167 13.72 -1.43 -22.44
CA GLN A 167 15.16 -1.29 -22.17
C GLN A 167 16.00 -0.81 -23.38
N LEU A 168 15.37 -0.56 -24.54
CA LEU A 168 16.07 -0.02 -25.71
C LEU A 168 15.98 1.52 -25.85
N TRP A 169 15.43 2.23 -24.85
CA TRP A 169 15.26 3.69 -24.89
C TRP A 169 15.85 4.43 -23.66
N MET A 170 16.78 3.79 -22.95
CA MET A 170 17.71 4.48 -22.06
C MET A 170 19.12 3.91 -22.28
N GLY A 171 19.89 4.56 -23.15
CA GLY A 171 21.30 4.28 -23.38
C GLY A 171 21.61 3.59 -24.72
N VAL A 172 22.53 4.20 -25.47
CA VAL A 172 23.18 3.76 -26.72
C VAL A 172 22.48 4.18 -28.02
N GLY A 173 23.03 5.23 -28.63
CA GLY A 173 22.72 5.66 -29.99
C GLY A 173 23.20 4.67 -31.05
N LEU A 174 22.60 4.80 -32.24
CA LEU A 174 22.98 4.21 -33.54
C LEU A 174 23.49 2.76 -33.52
N LEU A 175 22.68 1.82 -34.01
CA LEU A 175 23.11 0.85 -35.02
C LEU A 175 21.92 0.14 -35.68
N SER A 176 21.86 0.28 -37.01
CA SER A 176 20.98 -0.44 -37.93
C SER A 176 21.39 -1.89 -38.07
N VAL A 177 20.53 -2.87 -37.80
CA VAL A 177 20.61 -4.20 -38.44
C VAL A 177 19.22 -4.84 -38.60
N ARG A 178 18.80 -4.97 -39.87
CA ARG A 178 17.81 -5.94 -40.37
C ARG A 178 18.34 -7.36 -40.15
N ALA A 179 17.91 -8.07 -39.10
CA ALA A 179 17.89 -9.55 -39.03
C ALA A 179 17.46 -10.06 -37.63
N LEU A 180 16.20 -9.86 -37.22
CA LEU A 180 15.60 -10.57 -36.09
C LEU A 180 14.13 -10.85 -36.42
N ALA A 181 13.89 -11.90 -37.19
CA ALA A 181 12.56 -12.45 -37.47
C ALA A 181 12.55 -13.90 -36.99
N THR A 182 12.71 -14.12 -35.69
CA THR A 182 12.57 -15.47 -35.09
C THR A 182 12.26 -15.52 -33.59
N VAL A 183 11.95 -14.40 -32.93
CA VAL A 183 11.47 -14.40 -31.53
C VAL A 183 10.33 -13.40 -31.38
N GLU A 184 9.17 -13.74 -31.94
CA GLU A 184 7.90 -13.07 -31.63
C GLU A 184 7.09 -13.98 -30.69
N VAL A 185 7.68 -14.32 -29.54
CA VAL A 185 7.05 -15.08 -28.45
C VAL A 185 6.99 -14.18 -27.23
N VAL A 186 6.23 -13.09 -27.30
CA VAL A 186 5.96 -12.26 -26.12
C VAL A 186 4.52 -11.77 -26.17
N GLY A 187 3.61 -12.60 -25.65
CA GLY A 187 2.19 -12.30 -25.51
C GLY A 187 1.93 -11.11 -24.57
N HIS A 188 0.70 -10.60 -24.56
CA HIS A 188 0.28 -9.61 -23.59
C HIS A 188 0.17 -10.26 -22.19
N LEU A 189 1.26 -10.14 -21.42
CA LEU A 189 1.49 -10.80 -20.13
C LEU A 189 0.96 -9.97 -18.95
N HIS A 190 -0.33 -10.11 -18.62
CA HIS A 190 -1.01 -9.84 -17.33
C HIS A 190 -2.01 -10.97 -17.09
N HIS A 191 -2.47 -11.35 -15.88
CA HIS A 191 -3.55 -12.36 -15.77
C HIS A 191 -4.86 -12.03 -16.53
N GLY A 192 -4.98 -10.80 -17.06
CA GLY A 192 -6.03 -10.42 -18.00
C GLY A 192 -7.20 -9.68 -17.36
N LYS A 193 -6.99 -9.05 -16.19
CA LYS A 193 -7.97 -8.20 -15.50
C LYS A 193 -8.41 -7.00 -16.36
N THR A 194 -7.46 -6.15 -16.72
CA THR A 194 -7.68 -5.00 -17.61
C THR A 194 -8.24 -5.45 -18.95
N LEU A 195 -7.68 -6.53 -19.55
CA LEU A 195 -8.20 -7.10 -20.81
C LEU A 195 -9.66 -7.56 -20.70
N PHE A 196 -10.05 -8.09 -19.54
CA PHE A 196 -11.44 -8.44 -19.26
C PHE A 196 -12.32 -7.18 -19.17
N MET A 197 -11.85 -6.13 -18.49
CA MET A 197 -12.53 -4.83 -18.47
C MET A 197 -12.68 -4.25 -19.88
N ASP A 198 -11.64 -4.34 -20.71
CA ASP A 198 -11.67 -3.89 -22.11
C ASP A 198 -12.73 -4.65 -22.92
N MET A 199 -12.82 -5.97 -22.75
CA MET A 199 -13.87 -6.78 -23.37
C MET A 199 -15.28 -6.33 -22.94
N CYS A 200 -15.48 -6.02 -21.66
CA CYS A 200 -16.75 -5.49 -21.17
C CYS A 200 -17.07 -4.10 -21.77
N VAL A 201 -16.07 -3.23 -21.93
CA VAL A 201 -16.21 -1.93 -22.59
C VAL A 201 -16.58 -2.11 -24.06
N GLU A 202 -15.88 -2.98 -24.80
CA GLU A 202 -16.19 -3.26 -26.22
C GLU A 202 -17.62 -3.78 -26.44
N GLN A 203 -18.18 -4.49 -25.46
CA GLN A 203 -19.55 -5.01 -25.52
C GLN A 203 -20.62 -3.96 -25.16
N THR A 204 -20.26 -2.95 -24.37
CA THR A 204 -21.20 -1.94 -23.84
C THR A 204 -21.11 -0.59 -24.54
N HIS A 205 -19.96 -0.28 -25.13
CA HIS A 205 -19.65 0.99 -25.79
C HIS A 205 -19.33 0.79 -27.27
N ASP A 206 -19.65 1.81 -28.08
CA ASP A 206 -19.26 1.87 -29.49
C ASP A 206 -17.83 2.39 -29.64
N VAL A 207 -16.88 1.52 -29.34
CA VAL A 207 -15.44 1.80 -29.48
C VAL A 207 -15.04 1.89 -30.98
N PRO A 208 -14.33 2.95 -31.41
CA PRO A 208 -13.82 3.09 -32.77
C PRO A 208 -12.90 1.94 -33.22
N ALA A 209 -12.89 1.63 -34.52
CA ALA A 209 -12.18 0.47 -35.08
C ALA A 209 -10.64 0.55 -34.94
N ASP A 210 -10.08 1.76 -34.95
CA ASP A 210 -8.65 2.04 -34.73
C ASP A 210 -8.21 1.72 -33.29
N GLN A 211 -9.11 1.88 -32.32
CA GLN A 211 -8.88 1.57 -30.91
C GLN A 211 -9.13 0.09 -30.56
N ARG A 212 -9.81 -0.67 -31.44
CA ARG A 212 -10.08 -2.11 -31.30
C ARG A 212 -8.95 -3.02 -31.80
N SER A 213 -7.82 -2.45 -32.23
CA SER A 213 -6.70 -3.22 -32.80
C SER A 213 -6.04 -4.14 -31.76
N ASN A 214 -5.72 -5.37 -32.17
CA ASN A 214 -5.03 -6.33 -31.33
C ASN A 214 -3.52 -6.03 -31.16
N ASP A 215 -2.94 -5.17 -31.99
CA ASP A 215 -1.51 -4.81 -31.92
C ASP A 215 -1.21 -3.84 -30.78
N ARG A 216 -2.22 -3.06 -30.39
CA ARG A 216 -2.21 -2.19 -29.22
C ARG A 216 -3.54 -2.38 -28.50
N PRO A 217 -3.66 -3.42 -27.66
CA PRO A 217 -4.89 -3.64 -26.90
C PRO A 217 -5.22 -2.37 -26.13
N MET A 218 -6.48 -1.96 -26.25
CA MET A 218 -7.07 -0.94 -25.41
C MET A 218 -6.78 -1.29 -23.95
N ARG A 219 -6.60 -0.28 -23.11
CA ARG A 219 -6.51 -0.42 -21.66
C ARG A 219 -7.35 0.69 -21.06
N TYR A 220 -8.65 0.47 -21.08
CA TYR A 220 -9.61 1.53 -20.83
C TYR A 220 -9.50 2.06 -19.41
N THR A 221 -9.34 1.15 -18.45
CA THR A 221 -9.18 1.43 -17.02
C THR A 221 -7.78 1.87 -16.62
N ASP A 222 -6.76 1.79 -17.49
CA ASP A 222 -5.45 2.43 -17.23
C ASP A 222 -5.56 3.90 -17.70
N SER A 223 -6.21 4.76 -16.91
CA SER A 223 -6.48 6.15 -17.31
C SER A 223 -5.24 7.04 -17.22
N ARG A 224 -4.31 6.74 -16.31
CA ARG A 224 -3.11 7.57 -16.11
C ARG A 224 -2.08 7.32 -17.20
N MET A 225 -1.36 8.37 -17.60
CA MET A 225 -0.36 8.27 -18.65
C MET A 225 0.83 7.37 -18.24
N ASP A 226 1.16 7.33 -16.95
CA ASP A 226 2.22 6.48 -16.43
C ASP A 226 1.82 5.01 -16.33
N GLU A 227 0.56 4.70 -16.02
CA GLU A 227 0.00 3.34 -16.13
C GLU A 227 0.11 2.81 -17.56
N GLN A 228 -0.23 3.64 -18.55
CA GLN A 228 -0.13 3.30 -19.97
C GLN A 228 1.33 3.12 -20.41
N ALA A 229 2.23 4.00 -19.98
CA ALA A 229 3.65 3.94 -20.32
C ALA A 229 4.35 2.73 -19.68
N ARG A 230 4.12 2.49 -18.38
CA ARG A 230 4.64 1.34 -17.64
C ARG A 230 3.94 0.06 -18.01
N ALA A 231 2.77 0.15 -18.62
CA ALA A 231 1.89 -0.95 -18.93
C ALA A 231 1.50 -1.79 -17.68
N ILE A 232 1.37 -1.15 -16.52
CA ILE A 232 0.95 -1.73 -15.23
C ILE A 232 -0.12 -0.81 -14.65
N SER A 233 -1.26 -1.37 -14.25
CA SER A 233 -2.26 -0.63 -13.47
C SER A 233 -1.72 -0.35 -12.07
N LEU A 234 -1.78 0.90 -11.64
CA LEU A 234 -1.25 1.39 -10.36
C LEU A 234 -2.40 1.73 -9.40
N LYS A 235 -3.48 2.32 -9.91
CA LYS A 235 -4.64 2.74 -9.14
C LYS A 235 -5.84 1.86 -9.48
N SER A 236 -6.63 1.49 -8.47
CA SER A 236 -7.91 0.83 -8.73
C SER A 236 -8.92 1.82 -9.31
N LEU A 237 -9.61 1.46 -10.40
CA LEU A 237 -10.59 2.31 -11.06
C LEU A 237 -11.96 1.63 -11.19
N PRO A 238 -13.06 2.30 -10.79
CA PRO A 238 -14.42 1.76 -10.87
C PRO A 238 -15.07 2.06 -12.23
N MET A 239 -15.95 1.14 -12.63
CA MET A 239 -16.86 1.29 -13.77
C MET A 239 -18.22 0.66 -13.45
N SER A 240 -19.30 1.38 -13.77
CA SER A 240 -20.69 0.93 -13.58
C SER A 240 -21.31 0.58 -14.92
N LEU A 241 -21.24 -0.69 -15.32
CA LEU A 241 -21.70 -1.15 -16.63
C LEU A 241 -23.09 -1.77 -16.56
N VAL A 242 -23.95 -1.46 -17.54
CA VAL A 242 -25.23 -2.17 -17.71
C VAL A 242 -24.97 -3.39 -18.60
N MET A 243 -25.16 -4.59 -18.05
CA MET A 243 -24.92 -5.84 -18.76
C MET A 243 -26.15 -6.75 -18.69
N GLU A 244 -26.43 -7.48 -19.78
CA GLU A 244 -27.56 -8.40 -19.87
C GLU A 244 -27.16 -9.83 -19.51
N GLY A 245 -27.98 -10.49 -18.69
CA GLY A 245 -27.86 -11.92 -18.42
C GLY A 245 -28.45 -12.77 -19.56
N GLY A 246 -28.30 -14.09 -19.49
CA GLY A 246 -28.78 -15.02 -20.51
C GLY A 246 -30.31 -15.00 -20.70
N SER A 247 -31.06 -14.49 -19.72
CA SER A 247 -32.51 -14.29 -19.84
C SER A 247 -32.92 -12.97 -20.50
N GLY A 248 -31.96 -12.15 -20.95
CA GLY A 248 -32.20 -10.79 -21.47
C GLY A 248 -32.50 -9.74 -20.41
N LYS A 249 -32.35 -10.06 -19.11
CA LYS A 249 -32.54 -9.09 -18.02
C LYS A 249 -31.25 -8.31 -17.79
N SER A 250 -31.33 -6.99 -17.77
CA SER A 250 -30.19 -6.10 -17.51
C SER A 250 -29.92 -5.92 -16.01
N PHE A 251 -28.66 -5.89 -15.65
CA PHE A 251 -28.14 -5.65 -14.30
C PHE A 251 -27.05 -4.58 -14.35
N VAL A 252 -26.81 -3.89 -13.23
CA VAL A 252 -25.67 -2.99 -13.09
C VAL A 252 -24.53 -3.77 -12.44
N MET A 253 -23.44 -3.89 -13.19
CA MET A 253 -22.18 -4.45 -12.75
C MET A 253 -21.24 -3.31 -12.40
N ASN A 254 -21.13 -3.03 -11.11
CA ASN A 254 -20.14 -2.12 -10.55
C ASN A 254 -18.83 -2.90 -10.40
N LEU A 255 -17.94 -2.74 -11.37
CA LEU A 255 -16.66 -3.44 -11.46
C LEU A 255 -15.55 -2.49 -11.00
N MET A 256 -14.75 -2.92 -10.02
CA MET A 256 -13.54 -2.22 -9.61
C MET A 256 -12.34 -2.99 -10.17
N ASP A 257 -11.65 -2.42 -11.15
CA ASP A 257 -10.40 -2.98 -11.65
C ASP A 257 -9.30 -2.71 -10.63
N THR A 258 -8.56 -3.74 -10.22
CA THR A 258 -7.54 -3.62 -9.18
C THR A 258 -6.15 -3.86 -9.74
N PRO A 259 -5.13 -3.15 -9.25
CA PRO A 259 -3.75 -3.38 -9.66
C PRO A 259 -3.33 -4.81 -9.29
N GLY A 260 -2.65 -5.49 -10.20
CA GLY A 260 -2.17 -6.85 -9.94
C GLY A 260 -0.88 -6.91 -9.14
N HIS A 261 -0.12 -5.81 -9.12
CA HIS A 261 1.21 -5.78 -8.53
C HIS A 261 1.10 -5.74 -7.00
N VAL A 262 1.88 -6.59 -6.34
CA VAL A 262 1.81 -6.85 -4.90
C VAL A 262 2.09 -5.60 -4.05
N ASN A 263 2.95 -4.70 -4.53
CA ASN A 263 3.19 -3.41 -3.88
C ASN A 263 1.94 -2.52 -3.78
N PHE A 264 0.95 -2.65 -4.67
CA PHE A 264 -0.31 -1.90 -4.62
C PHE A 264 -1.45 -2.74 -4.03
N ALA A 265 -1.14 -3.69 -3.13
CA ALA A 265 -2.15 -4.49 -2.44
C ALA A 265 -3.08 -3.66 -1.54
N ASP A 266 -2.70 -2.43 -1.23
CA ASP A 266 -3.53 -1.48 -0.49
C ASP A 266 -4.75 -1.01 -1.32
N GLU A 267 -4.57 -0.84 -2.62
CA GLU A 267 -5.66 -0.57 -3.56
C GLU A 267 -6.63 -1.75 -3.67
N LEU A 268 -6.11 -2.99 -3.55
CA LEU A 268 -6.94 -4.18 -3.44
C LEU A 268 -7.78 -4.16 -2.15
N SER A 269 -7.19 -3.81 -0.99
CA SER A 269 -7.96 -3.68 0.26
C SER A 269 -9.11 -2.69 0.13
N ALA A 270 -8.86 -1.51 -0.45
CA ALA A 270 -9.89 -0.49 -0.66
C ALA A 270 -11.03 -1.00 -1.56
N ALA A 271 -10.69 -1.72 -2.64
CA ALA A 271 -11.67 -2.30 -3.55
C ALA A 271 -12.52 -3.39 -2.90
N LEU A 272 -11.90 -4.33 -2.17
CA LEU A 272 -12.61 -5.40 -1.46
C LEU A 272 -13.58 -4.85 -0.41
N ARG A 273 -13.17 -3.79 0.29
CA ARG A 273 -14.01 -3.15 1.31
C ARG A 273 -15.31 -2.58 0.74
N LEU A 274 -15.31 -2.08 -0.50
CA LEU A 274 -16.52 -1.58 -1.18
C LEU A 274 -17.34 -2.67 -1.90
N ALA A 275 -16.68 -3.75 -2.38
CA ALA A 275 -17.28 -4.82 -3.17
C ALA A 275 -18.08 -5.87 -2.35
N ASP A 276 -19.06 -6.51 -2.99
CA ASP A 276 -19.92 -7.54 -2.40
C ASP A 276 -19.51 -8.96 -2.81
N GLY A 277 -18.58 -9.07 -3.75
CA GLY A 277 -17.98 -10.32 -4.20
C GLY A 277 -16.70 -10.05 -5.00
N VAL A 278 -15.96 -11.12 -5.26
CA VAL A 278 -14.68 -11.06 -5.97
C VAL A 278 -14.75 -11.88 -7.24
N LEU A 279 -14.38 -11.28 -8.36
CA LEU A 279 -14.06 -11.99 -9.60
C LEU A 279 -12.55 -12.23 -9.63
N LEU A 280 -12.15 -13.45 -9.27
CA LEU A 280 -10.75 -13.86 -9.28
C LEU A 280 -10.34 -14.28 -10.69
N VAL A 281 -9.46 -13.52 -11.31
CA VAL A 281 -8.94 -13.75 -12.66
C VAL A 281 -7.59 -14.48 -12.58
N VAL A 282 -7.53 -15.68 -13.15
CA VAL A 282 -6.33 -16.53 -13.16
C VAL A 282 -5.94 -16.88 -14.59
N ASP A 283 -4.68 -16.73 -14.95
CA ASP A 283 -4.18 -17.10 -16.27
C ASP A 283 -4.12 -18.63 -16.41
N ALA A 284 -4.62 -19.17 -17.52
CA ALA A 284 -4.67 -20.61 -17.78
C ALA A 284 -3.28 -21.27 -17.85
N VAL A 285 -2.24 -20.54 -18.28
CA VAL A 285 -0.86 -21.03 -18.38
C VAL A 285 -0.16 -20.90 -17.03
N GLU A 286 -0.11 -19.68 -16.48
CA GLU A 286 0.62 -19.41 -15.24
C GLU A 286 -0.03 -20.12 -14.05
N GLY A 287 -1.36 -20.15 -13.96
CA GLY A 287 -2.09 -20.75 -12.85
C GLY A 287 -2.04 -19.87 -11.60
N VAL A 288 -2.13 -20.49 -10.42
CA VAL A 288 -2.12 -19.74 -9.16
C VAL A 288 -0.70 -19.28 -8.83
N MET A 289 -0.58 -18.01 -8.44
CA MET A 289 0.66 -17.32 -8.08
C MET A 289 0.46 -16.57 -6.75
N VAL A 290 1.51 -15.97 -6.18
CA VAL A 290 1.45 -15.32 -4.86
C VAL A 290 0.38 -14.22 -4.75
N GLY A 291 0.14 -13.45 -5.82
CA GLY A 291 -0.90 -12.42 -5.81
C GLY A 291 -2.31 -13.01 -5.79
N THR A 292 -2.51 -14.17 -6.42
CA THR A 292 -3.78 -14.91 -6.39
C THR A 292 -4.04 -15.48 -4.99
N GLU A 293 -3.03 -16.06 -4.34
CA GLU A 293 -3.13 -16.54 -2.96
C GLU A 293 -3.49 -15.40 -1.99
N ARG A 294 -2.79 -14.27 -2.07
CA ARG A 294 -3.03 -13.10 -1.23
C ARG A 294 -4.42 -12.50 -1.46
N ALA A 295 -4.90 -12.47 -2.70
CA ALA A 295 -6.25 -12.05 -3.02
C ALA A 295 -7.32 -12.96 -2.39
N ILE A 296 -7.13 -14.28 -2.42
CA ILE A 296 -8.04 -15.24 -1.77
C ILE A 296 -8.02 -15.02 -0.24
N LYS A 297 -6.84 -14.86 0.35
CA LYS A 297 -6.70 -14.56 1.80
C LYS A 297 -7.41 -13.26 2.19
N ALA A 298 -7.25 -12.21 1.38
CA ALA A 298 -7.88 -10.91 1.61
C ALA A 298 -9.41 -11.00 1.49
N ALA A 299 -9.91 -11.69 0.45
CA ALA A 299 -11.34 -11.92 0.25
C ALA A 299 -11.93 -12.75 1.39
N ALA A 300 -11.20 -13.73 1.94
CA ALA A 300 -11.61 -14.54 3.08
C ALA A 300 -11.74 -13.70 4.36
N ALA A 301 -10.78 -12.80 4.62
CA ALA A 301 -10.80 -11.91 5.77
C ALA A 301 -12.03 -10.98 5.75
N GLU A 302 -12.39 -10.46 4.58
CA GLU A 302 -13.63 -9.67 4.38
C GLU A 302 -14.89 -10.57 4.26
N GLY A 303 -14.71 -11.89 4.09
CA GLY A 303 -15.72 -12.93 3.89
C GLY A 303 -16.60 -12.74 2.66
N LEU A 304 -15.97 -12.34 1.55
CA LEU A 304 -16.61 -12.16 0.27
C LEU A 304 -16.67 -13.48 -0.51
N PRO A 305 -17.74 -13.73 -1.28
CA PRO A 305 -17.80 -14.83 -2.24
C PRO A 305 -16.84 -14.63 -3.40
N ILE A 306 -16.23 -15.74 -3.84
CA ILE A 306 -15.31 -15.77 -4.97
C ILE A 306 -15.99 -16.46 -6.16
N CYS A 307 -15.96 -15.79 -7.31
CA CYS A 307 -16.20 -16.37 -8.61
C CYS A 307 -14.87 -16.44 -9.38
N LEU A 308 -14.58 -17.55 -10.05
CA LEU A 308 -13.31 -17.75 -10.75
C LEU A 308 -13.48 -17.51 -12.25
N LEU A 309 -12.61 -16.69 -12.84
CA LEU A 309 -12.45 -16.52 -14.28
C LEU A 309 -11.08 -17.05 -14.69
N ILE A 310 -11.05 -18.18 -15.39
CA ILE A 310 -9.82 -18.67 -16.02
C ILE A 310 -9.66 -17.96 -17.35
N SER A 311 -8.76 -16.98 -17.36
CA SER A 311 -8.45 -16.13 -18.50
C SER A 311 -7.34 -16.72 -19.35
N LYS A 312 -7.19 -16.16 -20.54
CA LYS A 312 -6.17 -16.53 -21.54
C LYS A 312 -6.11 -18.02 -21.88
N VAL A 313 -7.28 -18.64 -21.96
CA VAL A 313 -7.36 -20.05 -22.38
C VAL A 313 -6.69 -20.24 -23.75
N ASP A 314 -6.74 -19.23 -24.62
CA ASP A 314 -6.07 -19.19 -25.92
C ASP A 314 -4.56 -19.51 -25.89
N ARG A 315 -3.85 -19.18 -24.82
CA ARG A 315 -2.41 -19.47 -24.70
C ARG A 315 -2.12 -20.97 -24.60
N LEU A 316 -3.06 -21.76 -24.06
CA LEU A 316 -2.93 -23.22 -24.06
C LEU A 316 -2.90 -23.78 -25.49
N LEU A 317 -3.64 -23.15 -26.40
CA LEU A 317 -3.77 -23.54 -27.81
C LEU A 317 -2.63 -22.97 -28.67
N LEU A 318 -2.37 -21.67 -28.52
CA LEU A 318 -1.50 -20.90 -29.41
C LEU A 318 -0.03 -20.95 -29.00
N GLU A 319 0.25 -20.82 -27.70
CA GLU A 319 1.62 -20.74 -27.17
C GLU A 319 2.13 -22.13 -26.79
N LEU A 320 1.46 -22.81 -25.86
CA LEU A 320 1.88 -24.13 -25.38
C LEU A 320 1.55 -25.26 -26.36
N LYS A 321 0.55 -25.05 -27.23
CA LYS A 321 0.05 -26.04 -28.21
C LYS A 321 -0.25 -27.39 -27.56
N LEU A 322 -0.86 -27.35 -26.37
CA LEU A 322 -1.22 -28.57 -25.64
C LEU A 322 -2.33 -29.32 -26.39
N PRO A 323 -2.29 -30.66 -26.42
CA PRO A 323 -3.46 -31.43 -26.84
C PRO A 323 -4.70 -31.10 -25.97
N PRO A 324 -5.93 -31.15 -26.52
CA PRO A 324 -7.15 -30.87 -25.76
C PRO A 324 -7.29 -31.64 -24.43
N PRO A 325 -6.92 -32.94 -24.33
CA PRO A 325 -6.94 -33.66 -23.04
C PRO A 325 -6.00 -33.07 -21.99
N ASP A 326 -4.79 -32.66 -22.39
CA ASP A 326 -3.78 -32.10 -21.48
C ASP A 326 -4.15 -30.67 -21.06
N ALA A 327 -4.71 -29.88 -21.98
CA ALA A 327 -5.27 -28.57 -21.67
C ALA A 327 -6.41 -28.66 -20.65
N TYR A 328 -7.28 -29.68 -20.75
CA TYR A 328 -8.30 -29.95 -19.74
C TYR A 328 -7.68 -30.26 -18.37
N HIS A 329 -6.64 -31.09 -18.31
CA HIS A 329 -5.95 -31.40 -17.04
C HIS A 329 -5.30 -30.14 -16.44
N LYS A 330 -4.72 -29.27 -17.26
CA LYS A 330 -4.18 -27.98 -16.82
C LYS A 330 -5.26 -27.08 -16.22
N LEU A 331 -6.39 -26.91 -16.90
CA LEU A 331 -7.53 -26.12 -16.40
C LEU A 331 -8.08 -26.70 -15.08
N ARG A 332 -8.24 -28.02 -15.01
CA ARG A 332 -8.68 -28.72 -13.81
C ARG A 332 -7.71 -28.52 -12.65
N HIS A 333 -6.41 -28.66 -12.90
CA HIS A 333 -5.36 -28.46 -11.90
C HIS A 333 -5.39 -27.02 -11.33
N THR A 334 -5.56 -26.01 -12.19
CA THR A 334 -5.69 -24.61 -11.73
C THR A 334 -6.89 -24.43 -10.79
N ILE A 335 -8.05 -25.06 -11.08
CA ILE A 335 -9.23 -25.00 -10.21
C ILE A 335 -8.99 -25.71 -8.87
N GLU A 336 -8.31 -26.87 -8.89
CA GLU A 336 -7.95 -27.62 -7.69
C GLU A 336 -6.96 -26.83 -6.79
N GLU A 337 -5.99 -26.15 -7.38
CA GLU A 337 -5.04 -25.26 -6.69
C GLU A 337 -5.77 -24.09 -6.02
N VAL A 338 -6.67 -23.40 -6.74
CA VAL A 338 -7.51 -22.33 -6.16
C VAL A 338 -8.34 -22.84 -4.99
N ASN A 339 -8.99 -24.01 -5.15
CA ASN A 339 -9.79 -24.60 -4.08
C ASN A 339 -8.96 -25.01 -2.85
N THR A 340 -7.69 -25.38 -3.04
CA THR A 340 -6.78 -25.68 -1.93
C THR A 340 -6.52 -24.43 -1.07
N HIS A 341 -6.29 -23.28 -1.71
CA HIS A 341 -6.16 -22.00 -1.01
C HIS A 341 -7.47 -21.53 -0.38
N ILE A 342 -8.61 -21.70 -1.07
CA ILE A 342 -9.93 -21.41 -0.50
C ILE A 342 -10.15 -22.24 0.76
N ALA A 343 -9.90 -23.55 0.72
CA ALA A 343 -10.04 -24.44 1.88
C ALA A 343 -9.09 -24.09 3.04
N THR A 344 -7.95 -23.46 2.74
CA THR A 344 -6.97 -23.03 3.77
C THR A 344 -7.45 -21.80 4.53
N TYR A 345 -8.03 -20.81 3.83
CA TYR A 345 -8.40 -19.52 4.43
C TYR A 345 -9.89 -19.40 4.79
N TYR A 346 -10.77 -20.08 4.06
CA TYR A 346 -12.19 -20.13 4.36
C TYR A 346 -12.49 -21.35 5.24
N GLY A 347 -13.15 -21.14 6.38
CA GLY A 347 -13.44 -22.23 7.33
C GLY A 347 -14.46 -23.28 6.85
N ASP A 348 -15.31 -22.96 5.86
CA ASP A 348 -16.31 -23.86 5.28
C ASP A 348 -16.01 -24.09 3.79
N ALA A 349 -15.05 -24.99 3.51
CA ALA A 349 -14.54 -25.20 2.16
C ALA A 349 -15.64 -25.53 1.14
N ASP A 350 -16.64 -26.33 1.50
CA ASP A 350 -17.69 -26.79 0.57
C ASP A 350 -18.61 -25.65 0.11
N LYS A 351 -18.88 -24.68 0.99
CA LYS A 351 -19.67 -23.48 0.70
C LYS A 351 -18.97 -22.57 -0.29
N TRP A 352 -17.67 -22.36 -0.14
CA TRP A 352 -16.89 -21.38 -0.92
C TRP A 352 -16.15 -21.99 -2.12
N GLN A 353 -16.17 -23.32 -2.26
CA GLN A 353 -15.51 -24.05 -3.34
C GLN A 353 -16.00 -23.59 -4.73
N VAL A 354 -15.03 -23.33 -5.61
CA VAL A 354 -15.23 -23.03 -7.02
C VAL A 354 -15.25 -24.29 -7.88
N ASP A 355 -16.32 -24.49 -8.64
CA ASP A 355 -16.52 -25.65 -9.52
C ASP A 355 -17.34 -25.22 -10.77
N PRO A 356 -16.85 -25.47 -11.99
CA PRO A 356 -17.60 -25.20 -13.22
C PRO A 356 -19.02 -25.79 -13.23
N VAL A 357 -19.26 -26.93 -12.56
CA VAL A 357 -20.58 -27.57 -12.45
C VAL A 357 -21.54 -26.78 -11.57
N LYS A 358 -21.03 -26.12 -10.52
CA LYS A 358 -21.81 -25.19 -9.67
C LYS A 358 -22.11 -23.88 -10.41
N GLY A 359 -21.37 -23.59 -11.47
CA GLY A 359 -21.52 -22.39 -12.30
C GLY A 359 -20.92 -21.13 -11.67
N ASN A 360 -19.92 -21.28 -10.79
CA ASN A 360 -19.08 -20.19 -10.25
C ASN A 360 -17.68 -20.13 -10.89
N VAL A 361 -17.48 -20.82 -12.01
CA VAL A 361 -16.27 -20.75 -12.84
C VAL A 361 -16.63 -20.43 -14.28
N ALA A 362 -15.92 -19.47 -14.87
CA ALA A 362 -15.99 -19.10 -16.27
C ALA A 362 -14.62 -19.26 -16.94
N PHE A 363 -14.64 -19.48 -18.24
CA PHE A 363 -13.45 -19.59 -19.10
C PHE A 363 -13.48 -18.45 -20.12
N ALA A 364 -12.36 -17.80 -20.37
CA ALA A 364 -12.30 -16.67 -21.29
C ALA A 364 -10.96 -16.55 -22.02
N ALA A 365 -11.03 -15.88 -23.17
CA ALA A 365 -9.88 -15.25 -23.81
C ALA A 365 -10.26 -13.80 -24.15
N PRO A 366 -10.12 -12.85 -23.20
CA PRO A 366 -10.59 -11.48 -23.38
C PRO A 366 -9.96 -10.76 -24.58
N LEU A 367 -8.70 -11.09 -24.92
CA LEU A 367 -8.03 -10.55 -26.11
C LEU A 367 -8.79 -10.87 -27.42
N TYR A 368 -9.42 -12.04 -27.49
CA TYR A 368 -10.23 -12.49 -28.62
C TYR A 368 -11.73 -12.28 -28.40
N GLY A 369 -12.11 -11.52 -27.36
CA GLY A 369 -13.46 -11.03 -27.16
C GLY A 369 -14.50 -12.10 -26.84
N TRP A 370 -14.13 -13.19 -26.16
CA TRP A 370 -15.06 -14.24 -25.75
C TRP A 370 -14.89 -14.70 -24.30
N SER A 371 -16.01 -15.12 -23.71
CA SER A 371 -16.09 -15.75 -22.39
C SER A 371 -17.30 -16.70 -22.33
N PHE A 372 -17.20 -17.82 -21.63
CA PHE A 372 -18.33 -18.72 -21.41
C PHE A 372 -18.30 -19.41 -20.04
N THR A 373 -19.48 -19.81 -19.57
CA THR A 373 -19.66 -20.82 -18.53
C THR A 373 -20.15 -22.12 -19.18
N LEU A 374 -20.21 -23.23 -18.42
CA LEU A 374 -20.80 -24.46 -18.96
C LEU A 374 -22.26 -24.27 -19.38
N GLU A 375 -23.01 -23.43 -18.65
CA GLU A 375 -24.42 -23.12 -18.95
C GLU A 375 -24.54 -22.32 -20.24
N SER A 376 -23.73 -21.27 -20.44
CA SER A 376 -23.80 -20.47 -21.66
C SER A 376 -23.35 -21.25 -22.91
N PHE A 377 -22.33 -22.11 -22.78
CA PHE A 377 -21.89 -22.97 -23.89
C PHE A 377 -22.94 -24.04 -24.22
N ALA A 378 -23.61 -24.60 -23.22
CA ALA A 378 -24.73 -25.52 -23.42
C ALA A 378 -25.91 -24.83 -24.13
N THR A 379 -26.22 -23.58 -23.77
CA THR A 379 -27.26 -22.77 -24.45
C THR A 379 -26.92 -22.57 -25.92
N LEU A 380 -25.67 -22.20 -26.23
CA LEU A 380 -25.19 -22.06 -27.61
C LEU A 380 -25.41 -23.35 -28.42
N TYR A 381 -25.10 -24.51 -27.84
CA TYR A 381 -25.37 -25.80 -28.50
C TYR A 381 -26.85 -26.04 -28.78
N CYS A 382 -27.72 -25.77 -27.79
CA CYS A 382 -29.15 -25.97 -27.94
C CYS A 382 -29.75 -25.06 -29.02
N GLU A 383 -29.29 -23.80 -29.09
CA GLU A 383 -29.73 -22.81 -30.07
C GLU A 383 -29.27 -23.15 -31.49
N VAL A 384 -27.98 -23.46 -31.67
CA VAL A 384 -27.40 -23.78 -32.98
C VAL A 384 -27.99 -25.07 -33.56
N GLN A 385 -28.16 -26.10 -32.73
CA GLN A 385 -28.67 -27.40 -33.18
C GLN A 385 -30.21 -27.47 -33.18
N GLY A 386 -30.90 -26.47 -32.61
CA GLY A 386 -32.36 -26.47 -32.47
C GLY A 386 -32.91 -27.63 -31.63
N ILE A 387 -32.11 -28.15 -30.68
CA ILE A 387 -32.49 -29.31 -29.86
C ILE A 387 -33.24 -28.81 -28.62
N PRO A 388 -34.45 -29.34 -28.32
CA PRO A 388 -35.20 -29.00 -27.11
C PRO A 388 -34.60 -29.74 -25.89
N MET A 389 -33.38 -29.39 -25.50
CA MET A 389 -32.68 -29.89 -24.32
C MET A 389 -32.54 -28.75 -23.30
N ASP A 390 -32.73 -29.06 -22.01
CA ASP A 390 -32.45 -28.10 -20.93
C ASP A 390 -30.94 -27.81 -20.84
N PRO A 391 -30.49 -26.58 -21.12
CA PRO A 391 -29.07 -26.21 -21.08
C PRO A 391 -28.45 -26.45 -19.70
N ARG A 392 -29.21 -26.29 -18.62
CA ARG A 392 -28.69 -26.44 -17.24
C ARG A 392 -28.36 -27.88 -16.92
N GLU A 393 -29.23 -28.80 -17.31
CA GLU A 393 -28.98 -30.23 -17.15
C GLU A 393 -27.81 -30.69 -18.04
N PHE A 394 -27.71 -30.15 -19.25
CA PHE A 394 -26.56 -30.45 -20.11
C PHE A 394 -25.25 -29.93 -19.51
N ALA A 395 -25.21 -28.69 -19.02
CA ALA A 395 -24.05 -28.08 -18.37
C ALA A 395 -23.49 -28.90 -17.21
N LYS A 396 -24.36 -29.48 -16.36
CA LYS A 396 -23.94 -30.39 -15.27
C LYS A 396 -23.19 -31.64 -15.73
N ARG A 397 -23.28 -31.98 -17.02
CA ARG A 397 -22.67 -33.16 -17.65
C ARG A 397 -21.41 -32.82 -18.46
N LEU A 398 -21.09 -31.54 -18.62
CA LEU A 398 -19.96 -31.06 -19.44
C LEU A 398 -18.62 -30.98 -18.71
N TRP A 399 -18.56 -31.24 -17.40
CA TRP A 399 -17.31 -31.18 -16.63
C TRP A 399 -17.10 -32.41 -15.73
N GLY A 400 -15.83 -32.68 -15.43
CA GLY A 400 -15.36 -33.79 -14.62
C GLY A 400 -15.15 -35.08 -15.42
N ASP A 401 -15.03 -36.20 -14.70
CA ASP A 401 -14.84 -37.54 -15.28
C ASP A 401 -16.17 -38.09 -15.84
N ARG A 402 -16.71 -37.39 -16.84
CA ARG A 402 -17.89 -37.76 -17.60
C ARG A 402 -17.50 -37.95 -19.06
N PHE A 403 -18.13 -38.93 -19.70
CA PHE A 403 -17.85 -39.33 -21.07
C PHE A 403 -19.16 -39.51 -21.82
N PHE A 404 -19.18 -39.26 -23.12
CA PHE A 404 -20.36 -39.41 -23.96
C PHE A 404 -20.29 -40.69 -24.78
N ASN A 405 -21.33 -41.53 -24.69
CA ASN A 405 -21.46 -42.69 -25.57
C ASN A 405 -22.24 -42.30 -26.83
N PRO A 406 -21.61 -42.30 -28.02
CA PRO A 406 -22.29 -41.92 -29.26
C PRO A 406 -23.34 -42.95 -29.70
N GLU A 407 -23.18 -44.23 -29.36
CA GLU A 407 -24.11 -45.30 -29.74
C GLU A 407 -25.43 -45.21 -28.95
N THR A 408 -25.33 -45.08 -27.62
CA THR A 408 -26.50 -44.99 -26.75
C THR A 408 -26.99 -43.56 -26.55
N ARG A 409 -26.21 -42.55 -27.00
CA ARG A 409 -26.45 -41.12 -26.78
C ARG A 409 -26.62 -40.75 -25.29
N THR A 410 -25.90 -41.43 -24.41
CA THR A 410 -25.96 -41.23 -22.96
C THR A 410 -24.60 -40.86 -22.38
N PHE A 411 -24.61 -40.14 -21.27
CA PHE A 411 -23.42 -39.81 -20.50
C PHE A 411 -23.09 -40.91 -19.49
N VAL A 412 -21.82 -41.33 -19.44
CA VAL A 412 -21.30 -42.34 -18.52
C VAL A 412 -20.20 -41.75 -17.64
N LYS A 413 -20.00 -42.31 -16.44
CA LYS A 413 -18.99 -41.84 -15.46
C LYS A 413 -17.63 -42.54 -15.55
N ARG A 414 -17.50 -43.58 -16.39
CA ARG A 414 -16.26 -44.34 -16.54
C ARG A 414 -15.93 -44.49 -18.01
N ALA A 415 -14.71 -44.16 -18.39
CA ALA A 415 -14.20 -44.38 -19.74
C ALA A 415 -14.25 -45.85 -20.16
N SER A 416 -14.06 -46.78 -19.22
CA SER A 416 -14.11 -48.23 -19.47
C SER A 416 -15.49 -48.75 -19.88
N ALA A 417 -16.55 -47.97 -19.73
CA ALA A 417 -17.88 -48.30 -20.20
C ALA A 417 -18.09 -48.00 -21.70
N LEU A 418 -17.08 -47.43 -22.38
CA LEU A 418 -17.11 -47.10 -23.80
C LEU A 418 -16.24 -48.08 -24.61
N PRO A 419 -16.73 -48.58 -25.77
CA PRO A 419 -15.90 -49.36 -26.68
C PRO A 419 -14.75 -48.50 -27.20
N GLY A 420 -13.49 -48.85 -26.87
CA GLY A 420 -12.29 -48.14 -27.33
C GLY A 420 -11.78 -47.02 -26.42
N GLY A 421 -12.46 -46.74 -25.30
CA GLY A 421 -12.21 -45.54 -24.51
C GLY A 421 -12.81 -44.30 -25.19
N GLY A 422 -13.22 -43.31 -24.41
CA GLY A 422 -13.74 -42.06 -24.94
C GLY A 422 -13.12 -40.87 -24.25
N GLU A 423 -13.19 -39.72 -24.91
CA GLU A 423 -12.74 -38.46 -24.34
C GLU A 423 -13.74 -37.90 -23.34
N ARG A 424 -13.24 -37.04 -22.44
CA ARG A 424 -14.11 -36.36 -21.47
C ARG A 424 -15.09 -35.47 -22.22
N THR A 425 -16.29 -35.28 -21.67
CA THR A 425 -17.30 -34.41 -22.28
C THR A 425 -16.83 -32.97 -22.46
N PHE A 426 -16.04 -32.44 -21.52
CA PHE A 426 -15.43 -31.11 -21.67
C PHE A 426 -14.48 -31.05 -22.87
N VAL A 427 -13.70 -32.10 -23.08
CA VAL A 427 -12.75 -32.17 -24.19
C VAL A 427 -13.51 -32.25 -25.51
N GLN A 428 -14.45 -33.19 -25.62
CA GLN A 428 -15.19 -33.45 -26.85
C GLN A 428 -16.15 -32.31 -27.25
N PHE A 429 -16.87 -31.73 -26.29
CA PHE A 429 -17.91 -30.73 -26.60
C PHE A 429 -17.43 -29.29 -26.43
N ILE A 430 -16.32 -29.01 -25.76
CA ILE A 430 -15.88 -27.61 -25.54
C ILE A 430 -14.51 -27.38 -26.16
N LEU A 431 -13.49 -28.12 -25.74
CA LEU A 431 -12.12 -27.88 -26.21
C LEU A 431 -11.93 -28.25 -27.68
N GLU A 432 -12.36 -29.41 -28.14
CA GLU A 432 -12.20 -29.82 -29.55
C GLU A 432 -12.83 -28.81 -30.53
N PRO A 433 -14.09 -28.35 -30.34
CA PRO A 433 -14.67 -27.29 -31.17
C PRO A 433 -13.88 -25.97 -31.09
N LEU A 434 -13.45 -25.57 -29.90
CA LEU A 434 -12.63 -24.36 -29.72
C LEU A 434 -11.31 -24.47 -30.48
N TYR A 435 -10.61 -25.60 -30.36
CA TYR A 435 -9.37 -25.88 -31.08
C TYR A 435 -9.60 -25.90 -32.59
N LYS A 436 -10.72 -26.46 -33.07
CA LYS A 436 -11.09 -26.44 -34.49
C LYS A 436 -11.26 -25.01 -35.00
N ILE A 437 -11.94 -24.13 -34.26
CA ILE A 437 -12.09 -22.71 -34.65
C ILE A 437 -10.71 -22.05 -34.84
N TYR A 438 -9.85 -22.14 -33.83
CA TYR A 438 -8.52 -21.52 -33.89
C TYR A 438 -7.65 -22.13 -35.00
N ALA A 439 -7.60 -23.46 -35.13
CA ALA A 439 -6.79 -24.14 -36.12
C ALA A 439 -7.20 -23.81 -37.56
N GLN A 440 -8.50 -23.70 -37.85
CA GLN A 440 -8.99 -23.38 -39.19
C GLN A 440 -8.74 -21.91 -39.56
N ILE A 441 -8.84 -20.99 -38.60
CA ILE A 441 -8.53 -19.56 -38.85
C ILE A 441 -7.02 -19.36 -39.05
N ILE A 442 -6.17 -20.02 -38.25
CA ILE A 442 -4.70 -19.94 -38.42
C ILE A 442 -4.24 -20.61 -39.72
N GLY A 443 -5.00 -21.58 -40.23
CA GLY A 443 -4.73 -22.22 -41.52
C GLY A 443 -4.94 -21.32 -42.74
N GLU A 444 -5.51 -20.12 -42.55
CA GLU A 444 -5.73 -19.07 -43.57
C GLU A 444 -6.52 -19.53 -44.82
N ASP A 445 -7.37 -20.57 -44.71
CA ASP A 445 -8.29 -20.96 -45.78
C ASP A 445 -9.71 -20.44 -45.52
N ASP A 446 -10.07 -19.35 -46.21
CA ASP A 446 -11.39 -18.71 -46.17
C ASP A 446 -12.56 -19.68 -46.31
N ARG A 447 -12.40 -20.74 -47.12
CA ARG A 447 -13.47 -21.72 -47.35
C ARG A 447 -13.75 -22.52 -46.08
N THR A 448 -12.71 -22.91 -45.38
CA THR A 448 -12.82 -23.67 -44.12
C THR A 448 -13.30 -22.79 -42.98
N VAL A 449 -12.83 -21.54 -42.90
CA VAL A 449 -13.29 -20.57 -41.91
C VAL A 449 -14.78 -20.30 -42.07
N ARG A 450 -15.24 -20.11 -43.32
CA ARG A 450 -16.68 -19.96 -43.61
C ARG A 450 -17.46 -21.22 -43.22
N ALA A 451 -16.98 -22.41 -43.58
CA ALA A 451 -17.66 -23.66 -43.24
C ALA A 451 -17.80 -23.84 -41.72
N VAL A 452 -16.76 -23.50 -40.94
CA VAL A 452 -16.83 -23.53 -39.48
C VAL A 452 -17.80 -22.48 -38.94
N ALA A 453 -17.76 -21.25 -39.44
CA ALA A 453 -18.70 -20.21 -39.01
C ALA A 453 -20.16 -20.62 -39.29
N ASP A 454 -20.42 -21.24 -40.45
CA ASP A 454 -21.73 -21.77 -40.83
C ASP A 454 -22.17 -22.93 -39.91
N GLU A 455 -21.26 -23.79 -39.43
CA GLU A 455 -21.55 -24.84 -38.42
C GLU A 455 -22.08 -24.25 -37.10
N PHE A 456 -21.63 -23.04 -36.73
CA PHE A 456 -22.12 -22.31 -35.56
C PHE A 456 -23.29 -21.36 -35.86
N GLY A 457 -23.81 -21.36 -37.09
CA GLY A 457 -24.89 -20.46 -37.51
C GLY A 457 -24.48 -18.99 -37.61
N VAL A 458 -23.18 -18.70 -37.77
CA VAL A 458 -22.63 -17.34 -37.77
C VAL A 458 -22.23 -16.89 -39.17
N TYR A 459 -22.67 -15.70 -39.56
CA TYR A 459 -22.27 -15.06 -40.81
C TYR A 459 -21.17 -14.01 -40.60
N LEU A 460 -20.02 -14.21 -41.26
CA LEU A 460 -18.93 -13.22 -41.34
C LEU A 460 -19.02 -12.43 -42.65
N LYS A 461 -18.78 -11.11 -42.56
CA LYS A 461 -18.80 -10.22 -43.73
C LYS A 461 -17.65 -10.58 -44.68
N PRO A 462 -17.80 -10.44 -46.01
CA PRO A 462 -16.71 -10.69 -46.95
C PRO A 462 -15.43 -9.88 -46.67
N SER A 463 -15.57 -8.66 -46.13
CA SER A 463 -14.45 -7.82 -45.72
C SER A 463 -13.66 -8.36 -44.53
N SER A 464 -14.26 -9.24 -43.71
CA SER A 464 -13.62 -9.80 -42.52
C SER A 464 -12.52 -10.81 -42.88
N TYR A 465 -12.69 -11.56 -43.97
CA TYR A 465 -11.73 -12.59 -44.39
C TYR A 465 -10.38 -12.02 -44.88
N GLY A 466 -10.35 -10.73 -45.27
CA GLY A 466 -9.11 -10.04 -45.63
C GLY A 466 -8.35 -9.44 -44.44
N MET A 467 -8.79 -9.69 -43.20
CA MET A 467 -8.10 -9.24 -41.99
C MET A 467 -6.95 -10.17 -41.63
N ASP A 468 -5.97 -9.67 -40.87
CA ASP A 468 -4.95 -10.52 -40.26
C ASP A 468 -5.56 -11.57 -39.31
N VAL A 469 -4.83 -12.65 -39.07
CA VAL A 469 -5.29 -13.81 -38.26
C VAL A 469 -5.86 -13.39 -36.90
N LYS A 470 -5.15 -12.53 -36.14
CA LYS A 470 -5.57 -12.13 -34.79
C LYS A 470 -6.92 -11.38 -34.79
N PRO A 471 -7.10 -10.28 -35.56
CA PRO A 471 -8.41 -9.63 -35.70
C PRO A 471 -9.51 -10.55 -36.22
N LEU A 472 -9.20 -11.44 -37.17
CA LEU A 472 -10.18 -12.39 -37.71
C LEU A 472 -10.67 -13.38 -36.64
N VAL A 473 -9.76 -13.92 -35.82
CA VAL A 473 -10.14 -14.76 -34.67
C VAL A 473 -11.06 -14.00 -33.71
N LYS A 474 -10.74 -12.74 -33.40
CA LYS A 474 -11.58 -11.91 -32.51
C LYS A 474 -12.98 -11.70 -33.09
N GLU A 475 -13.10 -11.26 -34.34
CA GLU A 475 -14.39 -11.05 -35.02
C GLU A 475 -15.21 -12.35 -35.10
N ALA A 476 -14.57 -13.49 -35.40
CA ALA A 476 -15.23 -14.79 -35.46
C ALA A 476 -15.73 -15.23 -34.08
N CYS A 477 -14.86 -15.21 -33.06
CA CYS A 477 -15.20 -15.66 -31.72
C CYS A 477 -16.26 -14.76 -31.06
N SER A 478 -16.15 -13.43 -31.19
CA SER A 478 -17.14 -12.51 -30.63
C SER A 478 -18.54 -12.70 -31.20
N LYS A 479 -18.67 -13.19 -32.46
CA LYS A 479 -19.99 -13.54 -33.01
C LYS A 479 -20.47 -14.93 -32.64
N ILE A 480 -19.57 -15.91 -32.52
CA ILE A 480 -19.92 -17.29 -32.11
C ILE A 480 -20.37 -17.32 -30.65
N PHE A 481 -19.62 -16.67 -29.76
CA PHE A 481 -19.89 -16.70 -28.32
C PHE A 481 -20.81 -15.57 -27.85
N GLY A 482 -20.94 -14.49 -28.63
CA GLY A 482 -21.79 -13.35 -28.31
C GLY A 482 -21.26 -12.50 -27.15
N SER A 483 -22.18 -11.96 -26.35
CA SER A 483 -21.86 -11.14 -25.17
C SER A 483 -21.46 -12.00 -23.96
N ALA A 484 -20.88 -11.38 -22.94
CA ALA A 484 -20.50 -12.04 -21.68
C ALA A 484 -21.69 -12.41 -20.77
N SER A 485 -22.85 -12.76 -21.34
CA SER A 485 -24.10 -13.07 -20.62
C SER A 485 -23.95 -14.22 -19.62
N GLY A 486 -23.18 -15.25 -19.97
CA GLY A 486 -22.87 -16.37 -19.07
C GLY A 486 -22.09 -15.94 -17.82
N LEU A 487 -21.24 -14.94 -17.94
CA LEU A 487 -20.50 -14.36 -16.82
C LEU A 487 -21.41 -13.50 -15.94
N VAL A 488 -22.29 -12.71 -16.55
CA VAL A 488 -23.32 -11.94 -15.84
C VAL A 488 -24.20 -12.87 -15.01
N ASP A 489 -24.69 -13.96 -15.59
CA ASP A 489 -25.52 -14.95 -14.88
C ASP A 489 -24.77 -15.59 -13.71
N MET A 490 -23.48 -15.88 -13.87
CA MET A 490 -22.61 -16.37 -12.79
C MET A 490 -22.54 -15.36 -11.65
N LEU A 491 -22.22 -14.09 -11.96
CA LEU A 491 -22.10 -13.03 -10.95
C LEU A 491 -23.43 -12.78 -10.24
N VAL A 492 -24.54 -12.70 -10.96
CA VAL A 492 -25.88 -12.49 -10.39
C VAL A 492 -26.27 -13.61 -9.42
N ARG A 493 -25.86 -14.85 -9.71
CA ARG A 493 -26.16 -16.06 -8.92
C ARG A 493 -25.32 -16.16 -7.66
N TRP A 494 -24.02 -15.87 -7.73
CA TRP A 494 -23.05 -16.13 -6.66
C TRP A 494 -22.63 -14.90 -5.87
N VAL A 495 -22.69 -13.71 -6.49
CA VAL A 495 -22.49 -12.44 -5.78
C VAL A 495 -23.84 -11.95 -5.26
N PRO A 496 -23.98 -11.67 -3.95
CA PRO A 496 -25.21 -11.11 -3.41
C PRO A 496 -25.53 -9.75 -4.02
N SER A 497 -26.81 -9.40 -4.08
CA SER A 497 -27.19 -8.03 -4.43
C SER A 497 -26.67 -7.04 -3.39
N SER A 498 -26.49 -5.79 -3.81
CA SER A 498 -26.04 -4.72 -2.91
C SER A 498 -26.90 -4.68 -1.63
N LYS A 499 -28.22 -4.81 -1.76
CA LYS A 499 -29.16 -4.90 -0.63
C LYS A 499 -28.86 -6.04 0.35
N ALA A 500 -28.64 -7.26 -0.15
CA ALA A 500 -28.40 -8.43 0.71
C ALA A 500 -27.01 -8.36 1.36
N ALA A 501 -26.02 -7.83 0.64
CA ALA A 501 -24.64 -7.76 1.10
C ALA A 501 -24.41 -6.67 2.15
N THR A 502 -25.12 -5.54 2.06
CA THR A 502 -24.99 -4.42 3.02
C THR A 502 -25.15 -4.90 4.47
N ALA A 503 -26.11 -5.79 4.75
CA ALA A 503 -26.32 -6.31 6.10
C ALA A 503 -25.09 -7.01 6.69
N THR A 504 -24.46 -7.89 5.91
CA THR A 504 -23.24 -8.61 6.35
C THR A 504 -22.06 -7.65 6.51
N LYS A 505 -21.98 -6.64 5.65
CA LYS A 505 -20.91 -5.64 5.67
C LYS A 505 -21.00 -4.73 6.90
N VAL A 506 -22.20 -4.26 7.24
CA VAL A 506 -22.44 -3.44 8.44
C VAL A 506 -22.08 -4.20 9.71
N GLU A 507 -22.48 -5.47 9.81
CA GLU A 507 -22.16 -6.32 10.96
C GLU A 507 -20.65 -6.47 11.20
N ARG A 508 -19.85 -6.51 10.14
CA ARG A 508 -18.39 -6.71 10.22
C ARG A 508 -17.60 -5.41 10.37
N CYS A 509 -18.00 -4.39 9.62
CA CYS A 509 -17.20 -3.20 9.40
C CYS A 509 -17.60 -2.00 10.26
N TYR A 510 -18.86 -1.90 10.70
CA TYR A 510 -19.30 -0.78 11.53
C TYR A 510 -18.84 -0.98 12.98
N THR A 511 -18.27 0.06 13.60
CA THR A 511 -17.73 -0.05 14.98
C THR A 511 -18.79 0.18 16.06
N GLY A 512 -19.93 0.78 15.71
CA GLY A 512 -20.98 1.11 16.66
C GLY A 512 -21.86 -0.07 17.08
N PRO A 513 -22.77 0.18 18.05
CA PRO A 513 -23.67 -0.82 18.60
C PRO A 513 -24.65 -1.36 17.54
N GLN A 514 -24.73 -2.69 17.47
CA GLN A 514 -25.45 -3.42 16.41
C GLN A 514 -26.98 -3.45 16.59
N ASP A 515 -27.48 -2.96 17.72
CA ASP A 515 -28.88 -2.83 18.11
C ASP A 515 -29.46 -1.43 17.90
N SER A 516 -28.67 -0.48 17.37
CA SER A 516 -29.13 0.87 17.04
C SER A 516 -30.09 0.92 15.83
N GLN A 517 -31.02 1.90 15.82
CA GLN A 517 -31.94 2.09 14.70
C GLN A 517 -31.20 2.43 13.41
N LEU A 518 -30.13 3.23 13.50
CA LEU A 518 -29.23 3.50 12.37
C LEU A 518 -28.71 2.21 11.72
N VAL A 519 -28.28 1.23 12.52
CA VAL A 519 -27.82 -0.07 12.02
C VAL A 519 -28.94 -0.88 11.37
N GLU A 520 -30.16 -0.85 11.89
CA GLU A 520 -31.31 -1.48 11.23
C GLU A 520 -31.58 -0.88 9.84
N HIS A 521 -31.52 0.45 9.72
CA HIS A 521 -31.65 1.14 8.44
C HIS A 521 -30.55 0.78 7.45
N MET A 522 -29.30 0.69 7.91
CA MET A 522 -28.16 0.25 7.09
C MET A 522 -28.29 -1.22 6.68
N ARG A 523 -28.66 -2.13 7.59
CA ARG A 523 -28.87 -3.55 7.28
C ARG A 523 -29.98 -3.76 6.25
N ALA A 524 -31.03 -2.97 6.32
CA ALA A 524 -32.11 -2.97 5.34
C ALA A 524 -31.72 -2.32 4.00
N CYS A 525 -30.55 -1.69 3.90
CA CYS A 525 -30.10 -0.89 2.77
C CYS A 525 -31.19 0.13 2.37
N ASN A 526 -31.76 0.83 3.36
CA ASN A 526 -32.99 1.60 3.20
C ASN A 526 -32.73 2.96 2.51
N PRO A 527 -33.23 3.20 1.27
CA PRO A 527 -33.02 4.47 0.56
C PRO A 527 -33.69 5.70 1.19
N ARG A 528 -34.60 5.49 2.15
CA ARG A 528 -35.35 6.53 2.86
C ARG A 528 -34.91 6.69 4.33
N GLY A 529 -33.91 5.91 4.76
CA GLY A 529 -33.34 6.04 6.10
C GLY A 529 -32.41 7.25 6.23
N PRO A 530 -31.79 7.43 7.42
CA PRO A 530 -30.71 8.39 7.62
C PRO A 530 -29.53 8.09 6.67
N LEU A 531 -28.87 9.15 6.18
CA LEU A 531 -27.75 9.02 5.26
C LEU A 531 -26.54 8.42 5.98
N VAL A 532 -25.95 7.38 5.42
CA VAL A 532 -24.64 6.91 5.85
C VAL A 532 -23.86 6.53 4.60
N ILE A 533 -22.68 7.10 4.41
CA ILE A 533 -21.78 6.78 3.30
C ILE A 533 -20.43 6.38 3.89
N TYR A 534 -19.86 5.31 3.37
CA TYR A 534 -18.51 4.89 3.71
C TYR A 534 -17.56 5.17 2.55
N VAL A 535 -16.59 6.05 2.78
CA VAL A 535 -15.55 6.45 1.82
C VAL A 535 -14.29 5.62 2.06
N CYS A 536 -13.76 5.01 0.99
CA CYS A 536 -12.55 4.18 1.06
C CYS A 536 -11.42 4.67 0.15
N LYS A 537 -11.72 5.56 -0.81
CA LYS A 537 -10.74 6.02 -1.79
C LYS A 537 -10.99 7.47 -2.18
N LEU A 538 -9.91 8.20 -2.47
CA LEU A 538 -9.94 9.56 -2.98
C LEU A 538 -9.32 9.59 -4.38
N PHE A 539 -10.02 10.16 -5.36
CA PHE A 539 -9.51 10.34 -6.71
C PHE A 539 -9.13 11.80 -6.95
N PRO A 540 -7.91 12.12 -7.41
CA PRO A 540 -7.56 13.47 -7.76
C PRO A 540 -8.41 13.97 -8.94
N LYS A 541 -8.79 15.25 -8.92
CA LYS A 541 -9.30 15.94 -10.11
C LYS A 541 -8.20 16.02 -11.18
N ALA A 542 -8.59 16.24 -12.44
CA ALA A 542 -7.66 16.38 -13.56
C ALA A 542 -6.64 17.52 -13.41
N ASP A 543 -6.93 18.52 -12.57
CA ASP A 543 -6.04 19.63 -12.23
C ASP A 543 -5.18 19.38 -10.97
N CYS A 544 -5.33 18.23 -10.30
CA CYS A 544 -4.69 17.86 -9.04
C CYS A 544 -4.94 18.83 -7.87
N SER A 545 -5.93 19.72 -7.96
CA SER A 545 -6.18 20.74 -6.94
C SER A 545 -6.92 20.18 -5.74
N ARG A 546 -7.90 19.30 -6.00
CA ARG A 546 -8.79 18.68 -5.01
C ARG A 546 -8.98 17.20 -5.32
N PHE A 547 -9.58 16.52 -4.36
CA PHE A 547 -9.98 15.12 -4.50
C PHE A 547 -11.49 14.98 -4.52
N ASP A 548 -11.97 13.99 -5.25
CA ASP A 548 -13.33 13.49 -5.13
C ASP A 548 -13.34 12.24 -4.26
N ALA A 549 -14.28 12.17 -3.32
CA ALA A 549 -14.40 11.07 -2.39
C ALA A 549 -15.24 9.92 -3.00
N PHE A 550 -14.65 8.75 -3.12
CA PHE A 550 -15.29 7.55 -3.63
C PHE A 550 -15.66 6.59 -2.51
N GLY A 551 -16.94 6.20 -2.50
CA GLY A 551 -17.49 5.38 -1.44
C GLY A 551 -18.78 4.70 -1.82
N ARG A 552 -19.41 4.07 -0.83
CA ARG A 552 -20.71 3.41 -0.97
C ARG A 552 -21.73 4.04 -0.02
N VAL A 553 -22.92 4.30 -0.53
CA VAL A 553 -24.06 4.69 0.30
C VAL A 553 -24.58 3.44 1.01
N MET A 554 -24.48 3.40 2.34
CA MET A 554 -24.91 2.28 3.18
C MET A 554 -26.39 2.40 3.57
N SER A 555 -26.87 3.63 3.80
CA SER A 555 -28.25 3.96 4.11
C SER A 555 -28.61 5.34 3.58
N GLY A 556 -29.90 5.58 3.34
CA GLY A 556 -30.44 6.86 2.93
C GLY A 556 -30.12 7.21 1.49
N SER A 557 -29.97 8.50 1.23
CA SER A 557 -29.68 9.01 -0.10
C SER A 557 -29.02 10.38 -0.06
N VAL A 558 -28.17 10.66 -1.04
CA VAL A 558 -27.43 11.92 -1.16
C VAL A 558 -27.73 12.62 -2.47
N LYS A 559 -27.80 13.95 -2.42
CA LYS A 559 -28.00 14.83 -3.57
C LYS A 559 -27.00 15.98 -3.55
N PRO A 560 -26.71 16.59 -4.71
CA PRO A 560 -25.99 17.86 -4.76
C PRO A 560 -26.68 18.92 -3.89
N GLY A 561 -25.91 19.61 -3.06
CA GLY A 561 -26.35 20.63 -2.12
C GLY A 561 -26.57 20.16 -0.69
N ASP A 562 -26.62 18.84 -0.43
CA ASP A 562 -26.83 18.30 0.92
C ASP A 562 -25.67 18.68 1.86
N LYS A 563 -26.02 19.08 3.08
CA LYS A 563 -25.06 19.33 4.16
C LYS A 563 -24.81 18.06 4.95
N VAL A 564 -23.54 17.74 5.14
CA VAL A 564 -23.09 16.48 5.73
C VAL A 564 -22.01 16.74 6.78
N ARG A 565 -21.84 15.79 7.69
CA ARG A 565 -20.72 15.73 8.62
C ARG A 565 -19.81 14.57 8.20
N VAL A 566 -18.53 14.86 8.02
CA VAL A 566 -17.49 13.91 7.65
C VAL A 566 -16.72 13.53 8.91
N LEU A 567 -16.72 12.23 9.23
CA LEU A 567 -16.04 11.64 10.38
C LEU A 567 -14.76 10.95 9.88
N GLY A 568 -13.60 11.37 10.41
CA GLY A 568 -12.31 10.77 10.09
C GLY A 568 -12.05 9.45 10.83
N GLU A 569 -10.82 8.93 10.75
CA GLU A 569 -10.44 7.63 11.34
C GLU A 569 -10.22 7.69 12.86
N ALA A 570 -9.90 8.87 13.40
CA ALA A 570 -9.67 9.07 14.83
C ALA A 570 -10.97 9.44 15.59
N TYR A 571 -12.07 9.71 14.88
CA TYR A 571 -13.34 10.08 15.49
C TYR A 571 -13.87 9.00 16.42
N THR A 572 -14.29 9.40 17.62
CA THR A 572 -15.08 8.59 18.54
C THR A 572 -16.24 9.43 19.09
N PRO A 573 -17.32 8.81 19.60
CA PRO A 573 -18.41 9.58 20.22
C PRO A 573 -17.95 10.44 21.40
N ASP A 574 -16.87 10.05 22.08
CA ASP A 574 -16.27 10.78 23.20
C ASP A 574 -15.33 11.91 22.75
N ASP A 575 -14.82 11.84 21.51
CA ASP A 575 -13.85 12.78 20.92
C ASP A 575 -14.27 13.14 19.48
N GLU A 576 -14.95 14.28 19.36
CA GLU A 576 -15.49 14.77 18.10
C GLU A 576 -14.51 15.66 17.30
N GLU A 577 -13.24 15.79 17.73
CA GLU A 577 -12.25 16.66 17.08
C GLU A 577 -12.01 16.27 15.61
N ASP A 578 -12.03 14.98 15.30
CA ASP A 578 -11.88 14.45 13.93
C ASP A 578 -13.23 14.38 13.18
N SER A 579 -14.05 15.43 13.32
CA SER A 579 -15.28 15.62 12.55
C SER A 579 -15.38 17.02 11.95
N ALA A 580 -15.93 17.12 10.73
CA ALA A 580 -16.14 18.42 10.08
C ALA A 580 -17.42 18.46 9.25
N ALA A 581 -18.09 19.62 9.26
CA ALA A 581 -19.20 19.89 8.36
C ALA A 581 -18.68 20.17 6.95
N ALA A 582 -19.36 19.61 5.96
CA ALA A 582 -19.08 19.81 4.54
C ALA A 582 -20.39 19.88 3.74
N GLN A 583 -20.30 20.34 2.50
CA GLN A 583 -21.44 20.38 1.58
C GLN A 583 -21.11 19.59 0.31
N VAL A 584 -22.00 18.67 -0.06
CA VAL A 584 -21.86 17.88 -1.28
C VAL A 584 -22.10 18.79 -2.47
N SER A 585 -21.08 19.07 -3.27
CA SER A 585 -21.19 19.96 -4.43
C SER A 585 -21.79 19.25 -5.64
N ALA A 586 -21.37 18.02 -5.89
CA ALA A 586 -21.87 17.19 -6.99
C ALA A 586 -21.77 15.70 -6.65
N VAL A 587 -22.58 14.90 -7.35
CA VAL A 587 -22.70 13.45 -7.17
C VAL A 587 -22.55 12.78 -8.53
N TRP A 588 -21.62 11.84 -8.65
CA TRP A 588 -21.29 11.19 -9.93
C TRP A 588 -21.26 9.67 -9.80
N ALA A 589 -21.67 8.98 -10.88
CA ALA A 589 -21.25 7.61 -11.14
C ALA A 589 -19.94 7.66 -11.95
N TYR A 590 -18.88 7.06 -11.42
CA TYR A 590 -17.55 7.14 -12.01
C TYR A 590 -17.32 6.00 -13.01
N GLN A 591 -16.87 6.34 -14.22
CA GLN A 591 -16.72 5.42 -15.35
C GLN A 591 -15.29 5.44 -15.90
N ALA A 592 -14.30 5.36 -15.00
CA ALA A 592 -12.86 5.48 -15.26
C ALA A 592 -12.43 6.78 -15.99
N ARG A 593 -12.75 6.93 -17.28
CA ARG A 593 -12.36 8.07 -18.14
C ARG A 593 -13.39 9.19 -18.21
N TYR A 594 -14.62 8.95 -17.79
CA TYR A 594 -15.68 9.95 -17.79
C TYR A 594 -16.57 9.81 -16.54
N ARG A 595 -17.43 10.81 -16.33
CA ARG A 595 -18.28 10.92 -15.14
C ARG A 595 -19.72 11.09 -15.57
N VAL A 596 -20.61 10.28 -15.01
CA VAL A 596 -22.06 10.40 -15.27
C VAL A 596 -22.70 11.17 -14.10
N PRO A 597 -23.25 12.37 -14.33
CA PRO A 597 -23.90 13.14 -13.26
C PRO A 597 -25.13 12.41 -12.74
N LEU A 598 -25.26 12.32 -11.42
CA LEU A 598 -26.44 11.78 -10.75
C LEU A 598 -27.19 12.90 -10.04
N SER A 599 -28.51 12.97 -10.26
CA SER A 599 -29.37 13.89 -9.50
C SER A 599 -29.55 13.46 -8.04
N LYS A 600 -29.39 12.16 -7.78
CA LYS A 600 -29.53 11.51 -6.48
C LYS A 600 -28.84 10.14 -6.52
N ALA A 601 -28.04 9.80 -5.51
CA ALA A 601 -27.56 8.44 -5.27
C ALA A 601 -28.28 7.85 -4.05
N VAL A 602 -28.54 6.54 -4.05
CA VAL A 602 -29.30 5.85 -2.99
C VAL A 602 -28.48 4.76 -2.33
N ALA A 603 -28.96 4.27 -1.18
CA ALA A 603 -28.38 3.15 -0.47
C ALA A 603 -28.12 1.95 -1.40
N GLY A 604 -26.87 1.51 -1.47
CA GLY A 604 -26.38 0.42 -2.30
C GLY A 604 -25.49 0.85 -3.47
N ASP A 605 -25.50 2.13 -3.83
CA ASP A 605 -24.71 2.68 -4.93
C ASP A 605 -23.25 2.93 -4.53
N TRP A 606 -22.36 2.73 -5.51
CA TRP A 606 -21.04 3.36 -5.51
C TRP A 606 -21.17 4.78 -6.04
N VAL A 607 -20.56 5.72 -5.33
CA VAL A 607 -20.73 7.14 -5.58
C VAL A 607 -19.40 7.87 -5.47
N LEU A 608 -19.19 8.83 -6.39
CA LEU A 608 -18.10 9.78 -6.36
C LEU A 608 -18.66 11.15 -5.95
N LEU A 609 -18.20 11.67 -4.81
CA LEU A 609 -18.68 12.89 -4.17
C LEU A 609 -17.66 14.02 -4.28
N GLU A 610 -18.14 15.19 -4.66
CA GLU A 610 -17.32 16.40 -4.76
C GLU A 610 -17.58 17.34 -3.58
N GLY A 611 -16.51 17.95 -3.05
CA GLY A 611 -16.60 19.00 -2.00
C GLY A 611 -16.51 18.51 -0.55
N VAL A 612 -16.18 17.24 -0.32
CA VAL A 612 -16.10 16.62 1.02
C VAL A 612 -14.68 16.15 1.39
N ASP A 613 -13.67 16.46 0.58
CA ASP A 613 -12.32 15.90 0.68
C ASP A 613 -11.40 16.58 1.71
N ALA A 614 -11.74 17.77 2.18
CA ALA A 614 -10.85 18.61 2.99
C ALA A 614 -10.27 17.87 4.21
N THR A 615 -11.13 17.22 5.01
CA THR A 615 -10.74 16.49 6.23
C THR A 615 -10.45 15.01 6.01
N ILE A 616 -10.82 14.44 4.86
CA ILE A 616 -10.59 13.02 4.59
C ILE A 616 -9.10 12.81 4.28
N THR A 617 -8.44 11.99 5.09
CA THR A 617 -7.08 11.52 4.86
C THR A 617 -7.09 10.24 4.04
N LYS A 618 -7.69 9.15 4.54
CA LYS A 618 -7.71 7.84 3.88
C LYS A 618 -9.13 7.31 3.73
N THR A 619 -9.74 6.96 4.87
CA THR A 619 -11.15 6.58 4.94
C THR A 619 -11.95 7.60 5.74
N ALA A 620 -13.26 7.63 5.51
CA ALA A 620 -14.17 8.46 6.28
C ALA A 620 -15.58 7.89 6.27
N THR A 621 -16.35 8.26 7.29
CA THR A 621 -17.79 7.99 7.36
C THR A 621 -18.54 9.30 7.23
N ILE A 622 -19.47 9.40 6.28
CA ILE A 622 -20.26 10.62 6.04
C ILE A 622 -21.69 10.37 6.51
N VAL A 623 -22.19 11.29 7.33
CA VAL A 623 -23.55 11.29 7.91
C VAL A 623 -24.21 12.66 7.67
N PRO A 624 -25.52 12.85 7.89
CA PRO A 624 -26.12 14.19 7.87
C PRO A 624 -25.44 15.11 8.88
N GLU A 625 -25.44 16.41 8.62
CA GLU A 625 -24.89 17.42 9.54
C GLU A 625 -25.50 17.30 10.94
N PHE A 626 -26.81 17.05 11.02
CA PHE A 626 -27.55 16.84 12.26
C PHE A 626 -28.17 15.46 12.27
N LEU A 627 -27.82 14.66 13.27
CA LEU A 627 -28.41 13.35 13.55
C LEU A 627 -28.67 13.23 15.05
N ASP A 628 -29.88 12.82 15.42
CA ASP A 628 -30.32 12.72 16.82
C ASP A 628 -29.79 11.46 17.56
N GLU A 629 -28.97 10.64 16.89
CA GLU A 629 -28.37 9.41 17.43
C GLU A 629 -26.83 9.49 17.43
N GLU A 630 -26.20 8.81 18.40
CA GLU A 630 -24.75 8.66 18.45
C GLU A 630 -24.23 7.90 17.23
N VAL A 631 -23.32 8.52 16.49
CA VAL A 631 -22.71 7.95 15.28
C VAL A 631 -21.35 7.38 15.58
N HIS A 632 -21.01 6.31 14.87
CA HIS A 632 -19.69 5.71 14.92
C HIS A 632 -19.15 5.61 13.48
N ILE A 633 -17.87 5.26 13.35
CA ILE A 633 -17.20 5.10 12.06
C ILE A 633 -17.25 3.67 11.56
N PHE A 634 -17.00 3.48 10.27
CA PHE A 634 -16.54 2.20 9.76
C PHE A 634 -15.07 2.00 10.10
N LYS A 635 -14.68 0.76 10.38
CA LYS A 635 -13.28 0.38 10.64
C LYS A 635 -12.37 0.86 9.50
N PRO A 636 -11.18 1.41 9.81
CA PRO A 636 -10.17 1.69 8.80
C PRO A 636 -9.82 0.47 7.93
N LEU A 637 -9.13 0.71 6.81
CA LEU A 637 -8.69 -0.39 5.95
C LEU A 637 -7.62 -1.23 6.65
N ALA A 638 -7.79 -2.54 6.64
CA ALA A 638 -6.74 -3.45 7.09
C ALA A 638 -5.68 -3.56 5.98
N ALA A 639 -4.43 -3.23 6.32
CA ALA A 639 -3.33 -3.34 5.37
C ALA A 639 -2.98 -4.81 5.12
N LEU A 640 -2.97 -5.24 3.85
CA LEU A 640 -2.57 -6.61 3.47
C LEU A 640 -1.05 -6.84 3.52
N THR A 641 -0.30 -5.75 3.47
CA THR A 641 1.16 -5.70 3.55
C THR A 641 1.56 -4.51 4.42
N GLN A 642 2.67 -4.63 5.15
CA GLN A 642 3.21 -3.51 5.93
C GLN A 642 4.06 -2.60 5.04
N ALA A 643 4.02 -1.29 5.32
CA ALA A 643 4.88 -0.29 4.68
C ALA A 643 6.24 -0.26 5.39
N VAL A 644 7.19 -1.04 4.88
CA VAL A 644 8.49 -1.29 5.52
C VAL A 644 9.65 -0.51 4.92
N VAL A 645 9.50 -0.01 3.68
CA VAL A 645 10.55 0.78 3.02
C VAL A 645 10.36 2.24 3.39
N LYS A 646 11.43 2.89 3.84
CA LYS A 646 11.47 4.27 4.32
C LYS A 646 12.42 5.11 3.47
N ILE A 647 11.96 6.24 2.96
CA ILE A 647 12.80 7.24 2.28
C ILE A 647 12.72 8.58 3.03
N ALA A 648 13.83 9.32 3.13
CA ALA A 648 13.79 10.73 3.54
C ALA A 648 13.69 11.61 2.30
N THR A 649 12.94 12.70 2.44
CA THR A 649 12.70 13.67 1.38
C THR A 649 12.82 15.09 1.88
N GLU A 650 13.52 15.91 1.13
CA GLU A 650 13.68 17.34 1.40
C GLU A 650 13.55 18.13 0.09
N PRO A 651 13.02 19.35 0.09
CA PRO A 651 13.01 20.16 -1.10
C PRO A 651 14.46 20.57 -1.44
N LEU A 652 14.79 20.67 -2.73
CA LEU A 652 16.09 21.20 -3.15
C LEU A 652 16.28 22.63 -2.63
N ASN A 653 15.22 23.44 -2.72
CA ASN A 653 15.13 24.80 -2.19
C ASN A 653 14.30 24.82 -0.89
N PRO A 654 14.89 25.13 0.26
CA PRO A 654 14.18 25.14 1.55
C PRO A 654 12.95 26.05 1.60
N SER A 655 12.94 27.15 0.84
CA SER A 655 11.79 28.07 0.73
C SER A 655 10.53 27.40 0.15
N GLU A 656 10.67 26.28 -0.55
CA GLU A 656 9.57 25.53 -1.16
C GLU A 656 9.01 24.42 -0.26
N LEU A 657 9.51 24.30 0.98
CA LEU A 657 9.05 23.32 1.95
C LEU A 657 7.51 23.31 2.13
N PRO A 658 6.79 24.45 2.21
CA PRO A 658 5.33 24.44 2.34
C PRO A 658 4.63 23.74 1.16
N LYS A 659 5.12 23.92 -0.07
CA LYS A 659 4.58 23.26 -1.27
C LYS A 659 4.82 21.76 -1.23
N MET A 660 6.02 21.34 -0.78
CA MET A 660 6.34 19.93 -0.62
C MET A 660 5.43 19.28 0.44
N VAL A 661 5.23 19.92 1.59
CA VAL A 661 4.35 19.42 2.67
C VAL A 661 2.90 19.32 2.19
N GLU A 662 2.40 20.29 1.43
CA GLU A 662 1.09 20.18 0.78
C GLU A 662 1.03 18.98 -0.17
N GLY A 663 2.07 18.79 -1.00
CA GLY A 663 2.22 17.62 -1.87
C GLY A 663 2.22 16.29 -1.10
N LEU A 664 2.93 16.22 0.03
CA LEU A 664 2.98 15.06 0.93
C LEU A 664 1.59 14.72 1.48
N ARG A 665 0.79 15.73 1.85
CA ARG A 665 -0.61 15.52 2.27
C ARG A 665 -1.46 14.96 1.14
N LYS A 666 -1.28 15.42 -0.10
CA LYS A 666 -2.02 14.94 -1.28
C LYS A 666 -1.66 13.51 -1.68
N VAL A 667 -0.38 13.13 -1.64
CA VAL A 667 0.01 11.72 -1.88
C VAL A 667 -0.50 10.79 -0.78
N ASN A 668 -0.51 11.23 0.49
CA ASN A 668 -1.08 10.46 1.59
C ASN A 668 -2.58 10.22 1.43
N LYS A 669 -3.30 11.14 0.76
CA LYS A 669 -4.71 10.96 0.35
C LYS A 669 -4.89 9.97 -0.80
N SER A 670 -3.97 9.99 -1.76
CA SER A 670 -4.04 9.17 -2.98
C SER A 670 -3.66 7.70 -2.74
N TYR A 671 -2.77 7.42 -1.79
CA TYR A 671 -2.17 6.10 -1.55
C TYR A 671 -2.55 5.55 -0.16
N PRO A 672 -3.46 4.56 -0.06
CA PRO A 672 -4.01 4.13 1.23
C PRO A 672 -2.99 3.62 2.25
N SER A 673 -1.94 2.90 1.82
CA SER A 673 -0.90 2.39 2.73
C SER A 673 0.32 3.31 2.90
N LEU A 674 0.34 4.47 2.23
CA LEU A 674 1.40 5.43 2.43
C LEU A 674 1.33 5.99 3.85
N VAL A 675 2.48 6.19 4.48
CA VAL A 675 2.57 6.92 5.75
C VAL A 675 3.64 7.98 5.58
N THR A 676 3.30 9.22 5.90
CA THR A 676 4.25 10.33 5.95
C THR A 676 4.42 10.76 7.40
N LYS A 677 5.67 10.94 7.84
CA LYS A 677 6.02 11.39 9.18
C LYS A 677 7.07 12.49 9.10
N VAL A 678 7.12 13.31 10.15
CA VAL A 678 8.24 14.23 10.39
C VAL A 678 8.98 13.65 11.57
N GLU A 679 10.28 13.37 11.39
CA GLU A 679 11.14 12.89 12.47
C GLU A 679 11.60 14.08 13.34
N GLU A 680 12.14 13.81 14.52
CA GLU A 680 12.63 14.86 15.44
C GLU A 680 13.75 15.72 14.83
N SER A 681 14.52 15.16 13.89
CA SER A 681 15.54 15.89 13.12
C SER A 681 14.94 16.92 12.14
N GLY A 682 13.62 16.94 11.94
CA GLY A 682 12.96 17.74 10.92
C GLY A 682 12.87 17.06 9.55
N GLU A 683 13.50 15.89 9.36
CA GLU A 683 13.42 15.13 8.13
C GLU A 683 11.98 14.65 7.86
N HIS A 684 11.48 14.88 6.65
CA HIS A 684 10.23 14.28 6.19
C HIS A 684 10.49 12.86 5.68
N THR A 685 9.85 11.87 6.31
CA THR A 685 10.00 10.47 5.94
C THR A 685 8.72 9.90 5.34
N ILE A 686 8.88 9.08 4.30
CA ILE A 686 7.79 8.43 3.58
C ILE A 686 7.98 6.92 3.67
N TYR A 687 6.95 6.22 4.14
CA TYR A 687 6.91 4.78 4.27
C TYR A 687 6.04 4.18 3.16
N GLY A 688 6.57 3.18 2.47
CA GLY A 688 5.89 2.48 1.38
C GLY A 688 6.11 0.96 1.41
N THR A 689 5.38 0.25 0.57
CA THR A 689 5.36 -1.22 0.53
C THR A 689 6.58 -1.81 -0.19
N GLY A 690 7.15 -1.10 -1.16
CA GLY A 690 8.30 -1.52 -1.96
C GLY A 690 8.73 -0.47 -2.99
N GLU A 691 9.77 -0.78 -3.78
CA GLU A 691 10.40 0.18 -4.71
C GLU A 691 9.43 0.78 -5.72
N LEU A 692 8.69 -0.06 -6.47
CA LEU A 692 7.74 0.42 -7.48
C LEU A 692 6.65 1.33 -6.89
N TYR A 693 6.26 1.10 -5.63
CA TYR A 693 5.27 1.93 -4.95
C TYR A 693 5.82 3.31 -4.66
N LEU A 694 7.01 3.38 -4.06
CA LEU A 694 7.65 4.64 -3.73
C LEU A 694 8.07 5.41 -4.98
N ASP A 695 8.48 4.74 -6.05
CA ASP A 695 8.76 5.38 -7.34
C ASP A 695 7.50 6.06 -7.92
N SER A 696 6.33 5.40 -7.89
CA SER A 696 5.06 6.02 -8.26
C SER A 696 4.66 7.18 -7.34
N VAL A 697 4.86 7.04 -6.03
CA VAL A 697 4.57 8.11 -5.05
C VAL A 697 5.47 9.32 -5.26
N MET A 698 6.76 9.11 -5.49
CA MET A 698 7.74 10.18 -5.70
C MET A 698 7.50 10.90 -7.02
N LYS A 699 7.09 10.17 -8.06
CA LYS A 699 6.64 10.77 -9.30
C LYS A 699 5.42 11.66 -9.07
N ASP A 700 4.42 11.17 -8.35
CA ASP A 700 3.21 11.94 -8.05
C ASP A 700 3.51 13.17 -7.19
N LEU A 701 4.40 13.04 -6.21
CA LEU A 701 4.85 14.17 -5.40
C LEU A 701 5.49 15.24 -6.27
N ARG A 702 6.54 14.88 -7.03
CA ARG A 702 7.35 15.80 -7.84
C ARG A 702 6.58 16.42 -9.01
N GLU A 703 5.84 15.61 -9.77
CA GLU A 703 5.23 16.06 -11.04
C GLU A 703 3.78 16.51 -10.89
N LEU A 704 2.98 15.85 -10.04
CA LEU A 704 1.53 16.10 -9.99
C LEU A 704 1.15 17.13 -8.92
N TYR A 705 1.67 16.98 -7.70
CA TYR A 705 1.14 17.67 -6.53
C TYR A 705 1.96 18.86 -6.05
N SER A 706 3.29 18.74 -5.95
CA SER A 706 4.14 19.85 -5.45
C SER A 706 4.76 20.67 -6.58
N GLU A 707 5.11 20.06 -7.72
CA GLU A 707 5.95 20.70 -8.76
C GLU A 707 7.27 21.26 -8.21
N VAL A 708 7.81 20.59 -7.19
CA VAL A 708 9.07 20.94 -6.53
C VAL A 708 10.10 19.86 -6.82
N GLU A 709 11.35 20.29 -6.98
CA GLU A 709 12.48 19.37 -7.01
C GLU A 709 12.77 18.85 -5.60
N VAL A 710 12.69 17.53 -5.43
CA VAL A 710 12.81 16.87 -4.12
C VAL A 710 14.08 16.02 -4.11
N LYS A 711 15.00 16.34 -3.18
CA LYS A 711 16.12 15.49 -2.79
C LYS A 711 15.57 14.27 -2.09
N VAL A 712 16.03 13.08 -2.49
CA VAL A 712 15.60 11.81 -1.90
C VAL A 712 16.85 11.10 -1.42
N ALA A 713 16.87 10.78 -0.12
CA ALA A 713 17.92 9.95 0.45
C ALA A 713 17.77 8.49 0.02
N ASP A 714 18.84 7.72 0.15
CA ASP A 714 18.81 6.29 -0.12
C ASP A 714 17.71 5.60 0.69
N PRO A 715 16.97 4.66 0.07
CA PRO A 715 15.91 3.95 0.76
C PRO A 715 16.50 3.07 1.87
N VAL A 716 15.90 3.15 3.04
CA VAL A 716 16.20 2.31 4.20
C VAL A 716 14.94 1.53 4.59
N VAL A 717 15.02 0.78 5.68
CA VAL A 717 13.89 0.03 6.22
C VAL A 717 13.53 0.50 7.61
N SER A 718 12.25 0.36 7.99
CA SER A 718 11.88 0.39 9.40
C SER A 718 12.35 -0.89 10.07
N PHE A 719 13.01 -0.75 11.23
CA PHE A 719 13.39 -1.89 12.06
C PHE A 719 12.32 -2.12 13.12
N CYS A 720 12.43 -3.23 13.85
CA CYS A 720 11.74 -3.41 15.12
C CYS A 720 12.75 -3.80 16.20
N GLU A 721 12.40 -3.57 17.46
CA GLU A 721 13.24 -3.91 18.59
C GLU A 721 12.65 -5.13 19.33
N THR A 722 13.47 -6.11 19.68
CA THR A 722 13.01 -7.31 20.38
C THR A 722 13.97 -7.75 21.47
N VAL A 723 13.54 -8.72 22.28
CA VAL A 723 14.35 -9.37 23.32
C VAL A 723 14.46 -10.86 23.01
N VAL A 724 15.61 -11.46 23.32
CA VAL A 724 15.82 -12.90 23.11
C VAL A 724 15.79 -13.69 24.42
N GLU A 725 16.06 -13.03 25.54
CA GLU A 725 16.12 -13.65 26.86
C GLU A 725 15.29 -12.84 27.85
N THR A 726 14.93 -13.45 28.98
CA THR A 726 14.28 -12.72 30.07
C THR A 726 15.24 -11.70 30.67
N SER A 727 14.72 -10.54 31.08
CA SER A 727 15.52 -9.55 31.81
C SER A 727 16.22 -10.19 33.01
N SER A 728 17.54 -10.05 33.08
CA SER A 728 18.38 -10.61 34.15
C SER A 728 17.97 -10.09 35.53
N LEU A 729 17.46 -8.85 35.58
CA LEU A 729 17.10 -8.13 36.79
C LEU A 729 15.67 -7.61 36.74
N LYS A 730 15.07 -7.51 37.94
CA LYS A 730 13.78 -6.84 38.11
C LYS A 730 14.01 -5.34 38.10
N CYS A 731 13.66 -4.69 37.00
CA CYS A 731 13.85 -3.26 36.87
C CYS A 731 12.70 -2.50 37.54
N PHE A 732 13.02 -1.42 38.24
CA PHE A 732 12.02 -0.53 38.81
C PHE A 732 12.24 0.92 38.37
N ALA A 733 11.16 1.69 38.37
CA ALA A 733 11.21 3.15 38.20
C ALA A 733 10.30 3.83 39.23
N GLU A 734 10.77 4.96 39.77
CA GLU A 734 10.03 5.81 40.70
C GLU A 734 9.49 7.06 40.01
N THR A 735 8.31 7.51 40.43
CA THR A 735 7.76 8.79 39.95
C THR A 735 8.60 9.96 40.45
N PRO A 736 8.65 11.12 39.76
CA PRO A 736 9.40 12.29 40.21
C PRO A 736 9.09 12.73 41.65
N ASN A 737 7.84 12.56 42.07
CA ASN A 737 7.41 12.84 43.45
C ASN A 737 7.81 11.76 44.49
N LYS A 738 8.48 10.67 44.08
CA LYS A 738 8.92 9.52 44.88
C LYS A 738 7.82 8.81 45.66
N ARG A 739 6.56 8.94 45.21
CA ARG A 739 5.39 8.33 45.86
C ARG A 739 4.90 7.05 45.21
N ASN A 740 5.27 6.80 43.95
CA ASN A 740 4.91 5.58 43.24
C ASN A 740 6.15 4.90 42.67
N LYS A 741 6.15 3.57 42.69
CA LYS A 741 7.21 2.72 42.17
C LYS A 741 6.58 1.58 41.39
N LEU A 742 7.06 1.37 40.16
CA LEU A 742 6.65 0.26 39.29
C LEU A 742 7.83 -0.66 39.06
N THR A 743 7.62 -1.97 39.18
CA THR A 743 8.66 -2.98 38.93
C THR A 743 8.19 -3.92 37.82
N MET A 744 8.97 -4.03 36.74
CA MET A 744 8.66 -4.88 35.61
C MET A 744 9.85 -5.77 35.21
N ILE A 745 9.51 -6.89 34.59
CA ILE A 745 10.44 -7.70 33.79
C ILE A 745 9.89 -7.82 32.38
N VAL A 746 10.77 -8.14 31.43
CA VAL A 746 10.36 -8.47 30.07
C VAL A 746 10.88 -9.85 29.69
N GLU A 747 10.06 -10.57 28.93
CA GLU A 747 10.36 -11.90 28.39
C GLU A 747 10.09 -11.90 26.89
N PRO A 748 10.80 -12.73 26.10
CA PRO A 748 10.43 -12.96 24.71
C PRO A 748 9.05 -13.61 24.62
N MET A 749 8.27 -13.20 23.63
CA MET A 749 7.00 -13.84 23.31
C MET A 749 7.20 -15.18 22.60
N GLU A 750 6.20 -16.04 22.72
CA GLU A 750 6.15 -17.33 22.02
C GLU A 750 6.02 -17.13 20.50
N LYS A 751 6.69 -18.00 19.73
CA LYS A 751 6.69 -17.91 18.26
C LYS A 751 5.27 -18.03 17.70
N GLY A 752 4.89 -17.14 16.79
CA GLY A 752 3.56 -17.14 16.17
C GLY A 752 2.52 -16.31 16.92
N LEU A 753 2.79 -15.85 18.15
CA LEU A 753 1.82 -15.11 18.97
C LEU A 753 1.65 -13.66 18.50
N ALA A 754 2.73 -12.99 18.13
CA ALA A 754 2.64 -11.64 17.57
C ALA A 754 1.85 -11.61 16.26
N GLU A 755 2.10 -12.58 15.37
CA GLU A 755 1.40 -12.68 14.09
C GLU A 755 -0.11 -12.92 14.28
N ASP A 756 -0.49 -13.66 15.33
CA ASP A 756 -1.89 -13.90 15.69
C ASP A 756 -2.58 -12.63 16.20
N ILE A 757 -1.89 -11.82 17.01
CA ILE A 757 -2.41 -10.54 17.51
C ILE A 757 -2.59 -9.55 16.36
N GLU A 758 -1.57 -9.38 15.52
CA GLU A 758 -1.62 -8.46 14.37
C GLU A 758 -2.68 -8.89 13.34
N ALA A 759 -2.85 -10.20 13.13
CA ALA A 759 -3.89 -10.73 12.26
C ALA A 759 -5.31 -10.60 12.86
N GLY A 760 -5.46 -10.10 14.09
CA GLY A 760 -6.74 -9.95 14.77
C GLY A 760 -7.40 -11.28 15.15
N ARG A 761 -6.62 -12.37 15.26
CA ARG A 761 -7.13 -13.69 15.70
C ARG A 761 -7.38 -13.74 17.20
N VAL A 762 -6.85 -12.76 17.93
CA VAL A 762 -7.12 -12.50 19.34
C VAL A 762 -7.39 -11.00 19.48
N SER A 763 -8.38 -10.64 20.29
CA SER A 763 -8.76 -9.25 20.53
C SER A 763 -8.98 -9.02 22.02
N MET A 764 -8.62 -7.83 22.49
CA MET A 764 -8.89 -7.37 23.85
C MET A 764 -10.37 -7.07 24.10
N GLU A 765 -11.20 -7.03 23.05
CA GLU A 765 -12.66 -6.85 23.14
C GLU A 765 -13.38 -8.16 23.55
N TRP A 766 -12.70 -9.30 23.43
CA TRP A 766 -13.26 -10.60 23.81
C TRP A 766 -13.47 -10.71 25.32
N SER A 767 -14.36 -11.63 25.72
CA SER A 767 -14.51 -11.92 27.15
C SER A 767 -13.21 -12.52 27.70
N ARG A 768 -12.89 -12.22 28.96
CA ARG A 768 -11.69 -12.79 29.63
C ARG A 768 -11.66 -14.33 29.62
N LYS A 769 -12.81 -14.97 29.48
CA LYS A 769 -12.93 -16.43 29.38
C LYS A 769 -12.47 -16.94 28.01
N GLU A 770 -12.90 -16.29 26.93
CA GLU A 770 -12.48 -16.63 25.57
C GLU A 770 -10.99 -16.33 25.37
N LEU A 771 -10.53 -15.18 25.86
CA LEU A 771 -9.12 -14.81 25.85
C LEU A 771 -8.28 -15.89 26.58
N GLY A 772 -8.68 -16.25 27.80
CA GLY A 772 -8.00 -17.30 28.58
C GLY A 772 -7.98 -18.66 27.88
N ALA A 773 -9.10 -19.05 27.23
CA ALA A 773 -9.18 -20.31 26.50
C ALA A 773 -8.26 -20.33 25.27
N PHE A 774 -8.14 -19.21 24.54
CA PHE A 774 -7.26 -19.09 23.38
C PHE A 774 -5.78 -19.30 23.78
N PHE A 775 -5.31 -18.55 24.78
CA PHE A 775 -3.93 -18.63 25.25
C PHE A 775 -3.61 -20.00 25.87
N GLN A 776 -4.55 -20.60 26.60
CA GLN A 776 -4.38 -21.94 27.15
C GLN A 776 -4.31 -23.03 26.07
N GLN A 777 -5.19 -22.99 25.07
CA GLN A 777 -5.27 -24.05 24.07
C GLN A 777 -4.15 -23.98 23.03
N LYS A 778 -3.73 -22.77 22.63
CA LYS A 778 -2.78 -22.58 21.53
C LYS A 778 -1.33 -22.42 22.00
N TYR A 779 -1.12 -21.79 23.14
CA TYR A 779 0.22 -21.44 23.65
C TYR A 779 0.54 -22.04 25.03
N ASP A 780 -0.34 -22.89 25.57
CA ASP A 780 -0.18 -23.58 26.87
C ASP A 780 0.05 -22.62 28.05
N TRP A 781 -0.60 -21.45 28.01
CA TRP A 781 -0.53 -20.48 29.11
C TRP A 781 -1.37 -20.92 30.31
N ASP A 782 -0.91 -20.56 31.51
CA ASP A 782 -1.72 -20.66 32.71
C ASP A 782 -2.93 -19.70 32.63
N LEU A 783 -4.07 -20.18 33.11
CA LEU A 783 -5.34 -19.46 33.07
C LEU A 783 -5.29 -18.17 33.90
N LEU A 784 -4.49 -18.13 34.97
CA LEU A 784 -4.30 -16.93 35.78
C LEU A 784 -3.55 -15.86 34.97
N ALA A 785 -2.40 -16.22 34.38
CA ALA A 785 -1.61 -15.31 33.55
C ALA A 785 -2.40 -14.79 32.35
N ALA A 786 -3.13 -15.66 31.64
CA ALA A 786 -3.93 -15.27 30.48
C ALA A 786 -5.09 -14.32 30.82
N ARG A 787 -5.64 -14.40 32.03
CA ARG A 787 -6.70 -13.49 32.50
C ARG A 787 -6.17 -12.16 33.02
N SER A 788 -4.88 -12.08 33.29
CA SER A 788 -4.19 -10.89 33.77
C SER A 788 -3.58 -10.04 32.65
N ILE A 789 -3.85 -10.36 31.38
CA ILE A 789 -3.46 -9.52 30.25
C ILE A 789 -4.21 -8.19 30.33
N TRP A 790 -3.46 -7.09 30.30
CA TRP A 790 -4.02 -5.74 30.42
C TRP A 790 -4.22 -5.06 29.08
N ALA A 791 -3.26 -5.18 28.17
CA ALA A 791 -3.26 -4.54 26.87
C ALA A 791 -2.28 -5.20 25.90
N PHE A 792 -2.54 -5.03 24.62
CA PHE A 792 -1.54 -5.17 23.56
C PHE A 792 -0.91 -3.80 23.23
N GLY A 793 0.32 -3.79 22.72
CA GLY A 793 1.04 -2.56 22.37
C GLY A 793 1.94 -2.74 21.14
N PRO A 794 2.28 -1.67 20.40
CA PRO A 794 2.03 -0.26 20.71
C PRO A 794 0.59 0.22 20.48
N ASP A 795 -0.13 -0.39 19.53
CA ASP A 795 -1.53 -0.07 19.27
C ASP A 795 -2.44 -1.20 19.80
N ARG A 796 -3.76 -1.07 19.64
CA ARG A 796 -4.75 -2.04 20.17
C ARG A 796 -4.50 -3.49 19.74
N ASN A 797 -3.91 -3.69 18.55
CA ASN A 797 -3.53 -4.99 17.99
C ASN A 797 -2.00 -5.10 17.78
N GLY A 798 -1.20 -4.42 18.61
CA GLY A 798 0.24 -4.42 18.48
C GLY A 798 0.91 -5.73 18.97
N PRO A 799 2.11 -6.07 18.49
CA PRO A 799 2.76 -7.37 18.70
C PRO A 799 3.48 -7.51 20.06
N ASN A 800 2.97 -6.89 21.12
CA ASN A 800 3.52 -6.94 22.48
C ASN A 800 2.41 -7.13 23.51
N ILE A 801 2.73 -7.71 24.66
CA ILE A 801 1.75 -7.99 25.73
C ILE A 801 2.20 -7.33 27.03
N LEU A 802 1.27 -6.64 27.70
CA LEU A 802 1.41 -6.22 29.10
C LEU A 802 0.54 -7.10 29.99
N LEU A 803 1.13 -7.70 31.02
CA LEU A 803 0.42 -8.51 32.01
C LEU A 803 0.72 -8.11 33.46
N ASP A 804 -0.27 -8.34 34.31
CA ASP A 804 -0.18 -8.20 35.78
C ASP A 804 0.10 -9.55 36.44
N ASP A 805 1.34 -9.74 36.87
CA ASP A 805 1.80 -10.94 37.58
C ASP A 805 1.98 -10.67 39.09
N THR A 806 1.36 -9.60 39.62
CA THR A 806 1.44 -9.26 41.04
C THR A 806 0.50 -10.13 41.88
N LEU A 807 0.93 -10.51 43.08
CA LEU A 807 0.08 -11.23 44.03
C LEU A 807 -0.78 -10.25 44.85
N PRO A 808 -2.08 -10.53 45.09
CA PRO A 808 -2.92 -9.69 45.94
C PRO A 808 -2.45 -9.54 47.39
N SER A 809 -1.55 -10.43 47.85
CA SER A 809 -0.91 -10.34 49.16
C SER A 809 0.20 -9.30 49.25
N GLU A 810 0.78 -8.92 48.10
CA GLU A 810 1.94 -8.03 48.00
C GLU A 810 1.51 -6.64 47.54
N VAL A 811 0.57 -6.57 46.57
CA VAL A 811 0.11 -5.32 45.97
C VAL A 811 -1.39 -5.13 46.18
N ASP A 812 -1.78 -3.91 46.56
CA ASP A 812 -3.18 -3.50 46.61
C ASP A 812 -3.75 -3.38 45.19
N LYS A 813 -4.48 -4.42 44.77
CA LYS A 813 -5.12 -4.50 43.44
C LYS A 813 -6.08 -3.34 43.16
N SER A 814 -6.69 -2.74 44.19
CA SER A 814 -7.60 -1.60 43.99
C SER A 814 -6.83 -0.33 43.61
N LEU A 815 -5.67 -0.10 44.24
CA LEU A 815 -4.80 1.02 43.92
C LEU A 815 -4.10 0.84 42.58
N LEU A 816 -3.67 -0.39 42.27
CA LEU A 816 -3.07 -0.73 40.98
C LEU A 816 -4.07 -0.58 39.82
N ALA A 817 -5.32 -1.02 40.01
CA ALA A 817 -6.36 -0.86 39.00
C ALA A 817 -6.69 0.62 38.71
N ALA A 818 -6.58 1.50 39.72
CA ALA A 818 -6.83 2.93 39.56
C ALA A 818 -5.81 3.65 38.64
N VAL A 819 -4.61 3.10 38.49
CA VAL A 819 -3.56 3.64 37.60
C VAL A 819 -3.36 2.82 36.33
N ARG A 820 -4.21 1.81 36.09
CA ARG A 820 -4.10 0.87 34.97
C ARG A 820 -4.01 1.59 33.62
N GLU A 821 -4.93 2.50 33.34
CA GLU A 821 -4.96 3.22 32.05
C GLU A 821 -3.69 4.05 31.83
N SER A 822 -3.16 4.69 32.87
CA SER A 822 -1.89 5.43 32.80
C SER A 822 -0.69 4.52 32.54
N ILE A 823 -0.67 3.32 33.14
CA ILE A 823 0.39 2.33 32.87
C ILE A 823 0.27 1.82 31.44
N VAL A 824 -0.94 1.49 30.98
CA VAL A 824 -1.19 1.03 29.60
C VAL A 824 -0.77 2.09 28.59
N GLN A 825 -1.12 3.36 28.79
CA GLN A 825 -0.69 4.46 27.93
C GLN A 825 0.84 4.61 27.90
N GLY A 826 1.50 4.55 29.06
CA GLY A 826 2.97 4.61 29.13
C GLY A 826 3.66 3.41 28.47
N PHE A 827 3.09 2.21 28.61
CA PHE A 827 3.56 1.00 27.94
C PHE A 827 3.38 1.09 26.42
N GLN A 828 2.20 1.48 25.94
CA GLN A 828 1.91 1.62 24.50
C GLN A 828 2.79 2.69 23.85
N TRP A 829 3.00 3.82 24.55
CA TRP A 829 3.93 4.84 24.11
C TRP A 829 5.37 4.32 24.05
N GLY A 830 5.84 3.67 25.12
CA GLY A 830 7.18 3.06 25.14
C GLY A 830 7.36 1.99 24.06
N ALA A 831 6.37 1.14 23.82
CA ALA A 831 6.43 0.11 22.78
C ALA A 831 6.41 0.69 21.35
N ARG A 832 5.93 1.93 21.17
CA ARG A 832 5.87 2.59 19.85
C ARG A 832 7.23 3.14 19.43
N GLU A 833 7.99 3.64 20.40
CA GLU A 833 9.31 4.21 20.17
C GLU A 833 10.41 3.20 20.43
N GLY A 834 10.43 2.45 21.54
CA GLY A 834 11.56 1.56 21.81
C GLY A 834 12.84 2.31 22.25
N PRO A 835 13.72 1.70 23.06
CA PRO A 835 14.90 2.38 23.60
C PRO A 835 16.17 2.31 22.72
N LEU A 836 16.27 1.44 21.71
CA LEU A 836 17.51 1.29 20.94
C LEU A 836 17.64 2.37 19.87
N CYS A 837 16.61 2.62 19.08
CA CYS A 837 16.68 3.47 17.89
C CYS A 837 15.36 4.19 17.59
N ASP A 838 14.48 4.35 18.58
CA ASP A 838 13.14 4.92 18.43
C ASP A 838 12.31 4.21 17.33
N GLU A 839 12.50 2.89 17.19
CA GLU A 839 11.68 1.99 16.36
C GLU A 839 10.81 1.03 17.21
N PRO A 840 9.61 0.64 16.72
CA PRO A 840 8.64 -0.08 17.53
C PRO A 840 9.17 -1.41 18.08
N MET A 841 8.80 -1.69 19.34
CA MET A 841 9.06 -2.99 19.96
C MET A 841 8.19 -4.09 19.34
N ARG A 842 8.72 -5.30 19.28
CA ARG A 842 8.03 -6.50 18.78
C ARG A 842 8.40 -7.73 19.60
N ASN A 843 7.45 -8.65 19.77
CA ASN A 843 7.63 -9.93 20.46
C ASN A 843 8.05 -9.78 21.93
N CYS A 844 7.61 -8.71 22.60
CA CYS A 844 7.96 -8.45 24.00
C CYS A 844 6.78 -8.66 24.94
N LYS A 845 6.99 -9.47 25.98
CA LYS A 845 6.02 -9.77 27.04
C LYS A 845 6.46 -9.10 28.33
N PHE A 846 5.80 -8.00 28.70
CA PHE A 846 6.08 -7.23 29.91
C PHE A 846 5.23 -7.72 31.08
N LYS A 847 5.89 -8.04 32.20
CA LYS A 847 5.23 -8.48 33.44
C LYS A 847 5.42 -7.46 34.55
N ILE A 848 4.32 -6.98 35.11
CA ILE A 848 4.33 -6.20 36.35
C ILE A 848 4.48 -7.18 37.50
N LEU A 849 5.58 -7.08 38.25
CA LEU A 849 5.86 -7.95 39.39
C LEU A 849 5.54 -7.30 40.73
N ASP A 850 5.71 -5.98 40.82
CA ASP A 850 5.41 -5.21 42.04
C ASP A 850 5.03 -3.77 41.68
N ALA A 851 4.19 -3.16 42.51
CA ALA A 851 3.75 -1.78 42.36
C ALA A 851 3.42 -1.14 43.71
N THR A 852 4.21 -0.14 44.10
CA THR A 852 3.89 0.72 45.24
C THR A 852 3.18 1.96 44.73
N ILE A 853 1.89 2.12 45.03
CA ILE A 853 1.06 3.23 44.53
C ILE A 853 0.57 4.09 45.70
N ALA A 854 0.64 5.42 45.54
CA ALA A 854 0.15 6.37 46.53
C ALA A 854 -1.37 6.27 46.72
N LYS A 855 -1.85 6.40 47.96
CA LYS A 855 -3.28 6.33 48.28
C LYS A 855 -4.07 7.53 47.73
N GLU A 856 -3.46 8.71 47.77
CA GLU A 856 -4.08 9.97 47.35
C GLU A 856 -4.02 10.13 45.83
N PRO A 857 -5.17 10.36 45.14
CA PRO A 857 -5.21 10.53 43.68
C PRO A 857 -4.27 11.60 43.13
N LEU A 858 -4.06 12.69 43.88
CA LEU A 858 -3.16 13.79 43.50
C LEU A 858 -1.73 13.31 43.20
N HIS A 859 -1.25 12.31 43.93
CA HIS A 859 0.11 11.81 43.80
C HIS A 859 0.29 10.75 42.70
N ARG A 860 -0.80 10.31 42.06
CA ARG A 860 -0.82 9.26 41.03
C ARG A 860 -1.53 9.69 39.75
N GLY A 861 -1.51 10.98 39.45
CA GLY A 861 -2.02 11.53 38.19
C GLY A 861 -1.25 11.02 36.97
N GLY A 862 -1.88 11.05 35.80
CA GLY A 862 -1.32 10.51 34.55
C GLY A 862 0.06 11.07 34.19
N GLY A 863 0.28 12.37 34.36
CA GLY A 863 1.58 13.02 34.09
C GLY A 863 2.74 12.51 34.96
N GLN A 864 2.48 11.82 36.07
CA GLN A 864 3.51 11.17 36.89
C GLN A 864 3.71 9.70 36.48
N VAL A 865 2.61 8.97 36.33
CA VAL A 865 2.65 7.51 36.11
C VAL A 865 3.03 7.16 34.68
N ILE A 866 2.53 7.88 33.66
CA ILE A 866 2.76 7.57 32.24
C ILE A 866 4.25 7.58 31.89
N PRO A 867 5.04 8.64 32.20
CA PRO A 867 6.47 8.64 31.89
C PRO A 867 7.25 7.60 32.68
N THR A 868 6.83 7.33 33.93
CA THR A 868 7.46 6.31 34.79
C THR A 868 7.23 4.91 34.25
N ALA A 869 6.02 4.61 33.76
CA ALA A 869 5.67 3.36 33.10
C ALA A 869 6.49 3.15 31.81
N ARG A 870 6.66 4.21 31.00
CA ARG A 870 7.54 4.18 29.81
C ARG A 870 9.00 3.87 30.20
N ARG A 871 9.52 4.55 31.21
CA ARG A 871 10.90 4.36 31.69
C ARG A 871 11.18 2.94 32.21
N VAL A 872 10.26 2.36 32.99
CA VAL A 872 10.42 0.98 33.49
C VAL A 872 10.36 -0.04 32.36
N CYS A 873 9.57 0.20 31.31
CA CYS A 873 9.59 -0.65 30.11
C CYS A 873 10.97 -0.61 29.43
N TYR A 874 11.58 0.58 29.29
CA TYR A 874 12.90 0.73 28.68
C TYR A 874 14.01 0.09 29.51
N SER A 875 14.00 0.27 30.83
CA SER A 875 15.00 -0.34 31.70
C SER A 875 14.88 -1.87 31.75
N ALA A 876 13.65 -2.42 31.77
CA ALA A 876 13.43 -3.86 31.66
C ALA A 876 13.93 -4.40 30.30
N PHE A 877 13.62 -3.69 29.20
CA PHE A 877 14.03 -4.06 27.84
C PHE A 877 15.55 -4.11 27.66
N LEU A 878 16.27 -3.08 28.14
CA LEU A 878 17.72 -3.01 28.00
C LEU A 878 18.46 -4.10 28.80
N MET A 879 17.82 -4.67 29.84
CA MET A 879 18.38 -5.77 30.66
C MET A 879 18.07 -7.16 30.11
N ALA A 880 17.29 -7.28 29.04
CA ALA A 880 16.77 -8.52 28.48
C ALA A 880 17.46 -8.94 27.16
N THR A 881 18.74 -8.59 27.02
CA THR A 881 19.55 -8.89 25.82
C THR A 881 18.85 -8.40 24.55
N PRO A 882 18.75 -7.08 24.35
CA PRO A 882 17.98 -6.50 23.26
C PRO A 882 18.60 -6.79 21.88
N ARG A 883 17.76 -6.95 20.86
CA ARG A 883 18.13 -7.24 19.47
C ARG A 883 17.30 -6.41 18.51
N LEU A 884 17.87 -6.12 17.33
CA LEU A 884 17.13 -5.54 16.22
C LEU A 884 16.50 -6.64 15.37
N MET A 885 15.32 -6.36 14.82
CA MET A 885 14.67 -7.16 13.81
C MET A 885 14.62 -6.40 12.48
N GLU A 886 15.05 -7.03 11.41
CA GLU A 886 14.89 -6.55 10.03
C GLU A 886 13.64 -7.16 9.39
N PRO A 887 12.95 -6.41 8.51
CA PRO A 887 11.88 -6.95 7.71
C PRO A 887 12.44 -7.84 6.60
N VAL A 888 11.73 -8.92 6.29
CA VAL A 888 12.10 -9.90 5.26
C VAL A 888 10.97 -10.02 4.23
N TYR A 889 11.35 -9.94 2.95
CA TYR A 889 10.47 -10.23 1.85
C TYR A 889 10.42 -11.71 1.53
N TYR A 890 9.22 -12.23 1.32
CA TYR A 890 9.00 -13.41 0.50
C TYR A 890 9.07 -12.99 -0.97
N VAL A 891 9.95 -13.65 -1.71
CA VAL A 891 10.19 -13.40 -3.13
C VAL A 891 9.77 -14.63 -3.92
N GLU A 892 8.85 -14.42 -4.86
CA GLU A 892 8.44 -15.45 -5.81
C GLU A 892 8.99 -15.10 -7.20
N ILE A 893 9.84 -15.97 -7.74
CA ILE A 893 10.57 -15.75 -8.99
C ILE A 893 10.09 -16.76 -10.03
N GLN A 894 9.50 -16.25 -11.11
CA GLN A 894 9.14 -17.03 -12.27
C GLN A 894 10.30 -17.03 -13.27
N THR A 895 10.71 -18.21 -13.75
CA THR A 895 11.88 -18.31 -14.63
C THR A 895 11.88 -19.58 -15.48
N PRO A 896 12.57 -19.61 -16.63
CA PRO A 896 12.95 -20.86 -17.29
C PRO A 896 14.00 -21.64 -16.48
N ALA A 897 14.13 -22.94 -16.74
CA ALA A 897 15.09 -23.81 -16.05
C ALA A 897 16.55 -23.31 -16.14
N ASP A 898 16.93 -22.75 -17.29
CA ASP A 898 18.31 -22.36 -17.60
C ASP A 898 18.82 -21.19 -16.74
N CYS A 899 17.92 -20.37 -16.20
CA CYS A 899 18.26 -19.18 -15.43
C CYS A 899 18.38 -19.45 -13.92
N ILE A 900 18.01 -20.63 -13.44
CA ILE A 900 17.94 -20.93 -11.99
C ILE A 900 19.30 -20.71 -11.32
N SER A 901 20.40 -21.18 -11.92
CA SER A 901 21.75 -21.00 -11.33
C SER A 901 22.17 -19.53 -11.20
N ALA A 902 21.74 -18.68 -12.14
CA ALA A 902 22.00 -17.24 -12.06
C ALA A 902 21.21 -16.61 -10.90
N ILE A 903 19.96 -17.02 -10.69
CA ILE A 903 19.11 -16.55 -9.59
C ILE A 903 19.72 -16.87 -8.23
N TYR A 904 20.18 -18.11 -8.04
CA TYR A 904 20.88 -18.51 -6.80
C TYR A 904 22.13 -17.66 -6.55
N THR A 905 22.87 -17.31 -7.61
CA THR A 905 24.06 -16.46 -7.50
C THR A 905 23.70 -15.03 -7.08
N VAL A 906 22.64 -14.45 -7.64
CA VAL A 906 22.18 -13.10 -7.28
C VAL A 906 21.64 -13.05 -5.85
N LEU A 907 20.83 -14.04 -5.44
CA LEU A 907 20.30 -14.13 -4.08
C LEU A 907 21.41 -14.32 -3.04
N ALA A 908 22.40 -15.16 -3.32
CA ALA A 908 23.51 -15.42 -2.40
C ALA A 908 24.34 -14.16 -2.09
N LYS A 909 24.47 -13.23 -3.05
CA LYS A 909 25.15 -11.94 -2.84
C LYS A 909 24.40 -11.01 -1.89
N ARG A 910 23.09 -11.23 -1.72
CA ARG A 910 22.15 -10.33 -1.02
C ARG A 910 21.54 -10.99 0.22
N ARG A 911 22.25 -11.95 0.84
CA ARG A 911 21.78 -12.73 2.01
C ARG A 911 20.44 -13.45 1.79
N GLY A 912 20.05 -13.67 0.53
CA GLY A 912 18.80 -14.33 0.17
C GLY A 912 18.90 -15.85 0.38
N HIS A 913 17.83 -16.44 0.90
CA HIS A 913 17.72 -17.88 1.12
C HIS A 913 16.61 -18.48 0.26
N VAL A 914 16.96 -19.38 -0.65
CA VAL A 914 15.97 -20.11 -1.46
C VAL A 914 15.31 -21.19 -0.60
N THR A 915 13.98 -21.15 -0.54
CA THR A 915 13.17 -22.11 0.23
C THR A 915 12.73 -23.30 -0.62
N ALA A 916 12.40 -23.07 -1.89
CA ALA A 916 12.00 -24.12 -2.83
C ALA A 916 12.15 -23.65 -4.28
N ASP A 917 12.49 -24.57 -5.17
CA ASP A 917 12.32 -24.43 -6.62
C ASP A 917 11.41 -25.54 -7.14
N VAL A 918 10.27 -25.14 -7.71
CA VAL A 918 9.21 -26.08 -8.11
C VAL A 918 8.85 -25.84 -9.58
N PRO A 919 8.84 -26.88 -10.43
CA PRO A 919 8.35 -26.75 -11.79
C PRO A 919 6.84 -26.50 -11.78
N LYS A 920 6.36 -25.51 -12.56
CA LYS A 920 4.93 -25.23 -12.66
C LYS A 920 4.28 -26.28 -13.59
N PRO A 921 3.27 -27.02 -13.14
CA PRO A 921 2.71 -28.12 -13.94
C PRO A 921 2.14 -27.64 -15.28
N GLY A 922 2.47 -28.37 -16.35
CA GLY A 922 1.99 -28.10 -17.71
C GLY A 922 2.66 -26.91 -18.41
N THR A 923 3.73 -26.33 -17.85
CA THR A 923 4.50 -25.26 -18.49
C THR A 923 6.02 -25.53 -18.37
N PRO A 924 6.85 -24.91 -19.23
CA PRO A 924 8.31 -25.00 -19.11
C PRO A 924 8.90 -24.10 -18.01
N ILE A 925 8.05 -23.54 -17.15
CA ILE A 925 8.41 -22.48 -16.21
C ILE A 925 8.63 -23.08 -14.83
N PHE A 926 9.64 -22.58 -14.13
CA PHE A 926 9.94 -22.86 -12.73
C PHE A 926 9.58 -21.67 -11.86
N ILE A 927 9.13 -21.97 -10.64
CA ILE A 927 8.89 -21.00 -9.58
C ILE A 927 9.95 -21.22 -8.50
N VAL A 928 10.83 -20.23 -8.33
CA VAL A 928 11.82 -20.19 -7.25
C VAL A 928 11.28 -19.30 -6.14
N LYS A 929 11.09 -19.87 -4.95
CA LYS A 929 10.62 -19.20 -3.75
C LYS A 929 11.81 -18.91 -2.85
N ALA A 930 11.93 -17.68 -2.37
CA ALA A 930 13.05 -17.27 -1.53
C ALA A 930 12.63 -16.26 -0.46
N PHE A 931 13.46 -16.13 0.57
CA PHE A 931 13.41 -15.03 1.52
C PHE A 931 14.58 -14.09 1.28
N LEU A 932 14.32 -12.79 1.32
CA LEU A 932 15.30 -11.73 1.07
C LEU A 932 15.10 -10.60 2.09
N PRO A 933 16.11 -10.26 2.91
CA PRO A 933 16.05 -9.09 3.77
C PRO A 933 15.74 -7.84 2.95
N VAL A 934 14.79 -7.01 3.40
CA VAL A 934 14.31 -5.85 2.60
C VAL A 934 15.45 -4.87 2.33
N MET A 935 16.37 -4.68 3.28
CA MET A 935 17.54 -3.81 3.10
C MET A 935 18.45 -4.27 1.94
N GLU A 936 18.47 -5.57 1.64
CA GLU A 936 19.23 -6.16 0.53
C GLU A 936 18.39 -6.30 -0.76
N SER A 937 17.11 -5.92 -0.70
CA SER A 937 16.18 -6.04 -1.83
C SER A 937 16.27 -4.89 -2.81
N PHE A 938 16.92 -3.79 -2.44
CA PHE A 938 17.00 -2.61 -3.29
C PHE A 938 17.81 -2.89 -4.57
N GLY A 939 17.18 -2.69 -5.73
CA GLY A 939 17.71 -3.03 -7.05
C GLY A 939 17.73 -4.53 -7.38
N PHE A 940 17.18 -5.39 -6.51
CA PHE A 940 17.19 -6.85 -6.72
C PHE A 940 16.47 -7.26 -8.01
N GLU A 941 15.30 -6.70 -8.30
CA GLU A 941 14.54 -7.00 -9.53
C GLU A 941 15.35 -6.65 -10.78
N THR A 942 16.03 -5.50 -10.77
CA THR A 942 16.86 -5.01 -11.88
C THR A 942 18.06 -5.92 -12.10
N ASP A 943 18.79 -6.27 -11.04
CA ASP A 943 19.93 -7.19 -11.11
C ASP A 943 19.51 -8.57 -11.61
N LEU A 944 18.40 -9.10 -11.09
CA LEU A 944 17.86 -10.39 -11.46
C LEU A 944 17.53 -10.43 -12.95
N ARG A 945 16.85 -9.40 -13.46
CA ARG A 945 16.53 -9.29 -14.88
C ARG A 945 17.78 -9.11 -15.73
N TYR A 946 18.73 -8.30 -15.29
CA TYR A 946 19.99 -8.12 -16.01
C TYR A 946 20.74 -9.46 -16.18
N HIS A 947 20.93 -10.21 -15.09
CA HIS A 947 21.63 -11.50 -15.10
C HIS A 947 20.88 -12.62 -15.82
N THR A 948 19.58 -12.48 -16.02
CA THR A 948 18.73 -13.45 -16.72
C THR A 948 18.25 -12.97 -18.09
N GLN A 949 18.81 -11.86 -18.60
CA GLN A 949 18.41 -11.26 -19.89
C GLN A 949 16.90 -10.96 -19.99
N GLY A 950 16.29 -10.60 -18.85
CA GLY A 950 14.87 -10.31 -18.70
C GLY A 950 13.97 -11.55 -18.68
N GLN A 951 14.52 -12.77 -18.65
CA GLN A 951 13.73 -14.01 -18.64
C GLN A 951 13.16 -14.34 -17.25
N ALA A 952 13.85 -13.97 -16.17
CA ALA A 952 13.33 -14.13 -14.82
C ALA A 952 12.54 -12.89 -14.40
N PHE A 953 11.45 -13.13 -13.67
CA PHE A 953 10.59 -12.11 -13.12
C PHE A 953 10.34 -12.41 -11.65
N CYS A 954 10.48 -11.42 -10.78
CA CYS A 954 10.24 -11.58 -9.36
C CYS A 954 9.15 -10.64 -8.85
N LEU A 955 8.46 -11.08 -7.81
CA LEU A 955 7.62 -10.23 -6.97
C LEU A 955 8.04 -10.42 -5.53
N SER A 956 8.23 -9.29 -4.84
CA SER A 956 8.67 -9.22 -3.45
C SER A 956 7.54 -8.70 -2.58
N ILE A 957 7.26 -9.38 -1.47
CA ILE A 957 6.18 -9.03 -0.55
C ILE A 957 6.67 -9.15 0.87
N PHE A 958 6.27 -8.23 1.74
CA PHE A 958 6.49 -8.35 3.18
C PHE A 958 5.89 -9.67 3.72
N ASP A 959 6.74 -10.44 4.40
CA ASP A 959 6.35 -11.72 4.98
C ASP A 959 6.44 -11.71 6.51
N HIS A 960 7.64 -11.49 7.05
CA HIS A 960 7.87 -11.52 8.49
C HIS A 960 9.08 -10.67 8.91
N TRP A 961 9.26 -10.57 10.23
CA TRP A 961 10.39 -9.93 10.88
C TRP A 961 11.40 -10.98 11.33
N GLN A 962 12.69 -10.74 11.08
CA GLN A 962 13.78 -11.64 11.47
C GLN A 962 14.81 -10.90 12.30
N ILE A 963 15.39 -11.55 13.31
CA ILE A 963 16.47 -10.96 14.12
C ILE A 963 17.71 -10.71 13.22
N VAL A 964 18.23 -9.49 13.29
CA VAL A 964 19.48 -9.09 12.62
C VAL A 964 20.64 -9.83 13.29
N PRO A 965 21.54 -10.47 12.53
CA PRO A 965 22.73 -11.09 13.11
C PRO A 965 23.64 -10.06 13.79
N GLY A 966 24.17 -10.42 14.96
CA GLY A 966 25.03 -9.57 15.78
C GLY A 966 24.35 -9.03 17.04
N ASP A 967 25.09 -8.22 17.80
CA ASP A 967 24.59 -7.53 18.98
C ASP A 967 24.61 -6.01 18.75
N PRO A 968 23.45 -5.32 18.85
CA PRO A 968 23.41 -3.86 18.66
C PRO A 968 24.17 -3.08 19.75
N LEU A 969 24.36 -3.65 20.94
CA LEU A 969 25.02 -2.99 22.08
C LEU A 969 26.52 -3.28 22.18
N ASP A 970 27.09 -4.05 21.25
CA ASP A 970 28.52 -4.38 21.27
C ASP A 970 29.39 -3.19 20.80
N ARG A 971 30.07 -2.57 21.77
CA ARG A 971 30.99 -1.44 21.54
C ARG A 971 32.38 -1.87 21.06
N SER A 972 32.70 -3.16 21.09
CA SER A 972 34.01 -3.66 20.61
C SER A 972 34.12 -3.62 19.08
N ILE A 973 32.98 -3.52 18.39
CA ILE A 973 32.90 -3.48 16.94
C ILE A 973 33.19 -2.07 16.43
N VAL A 974 34.28 -1.93 15.67
CA VAL A 974 34.63 -0.69 14.97
C VAL A 974 34.03 -0.69 13.58
N LEU A 975 33.10 0.23 13.33
CA LEU A 975 32.45 0.43 12.04
C LEU A 975 33.28 1.38 11.18
N ARG A 976 33.49 1.02 9.92
CA ARG A 976 34.16 1.87 8.93
C ARG A 976 33.12 2.59 8.07
N PRO A 977 33.25 3.90 7.84
CA PRO A 977 32.37 4.61 6.92
C PRO A 977 32.44 3.99 5.52
N LEU A 978 31.29 3.91 4.83
CA LEU A 978 31.14 3.48 3.43
C LEU A 978 31.56 2.02 3.11
N GLU A 979 32.01 1.24 4.07
CA GLU A 979 32.25 -0.21 3.90
C GLU A 979 31.03 -1.01 4.41
N PRO A 980 30.54 -2.02 3.64
CA PRO A 980 29.51 -2.92 4.12
C PRO A 980 29.99 -3.71 5.36
N ALA A 981 29.20 -3.70 6.42
CA ALA A 981 29.54 -4.42 7.64
C ALA A 981 29.47 -5.95 7.45
N PRO A 982 30.38 -6.73 8.08
CA PRO A 982 30.27 -8.19 8.09
C PRO A 982 29.04 -8.65 8.88
N MET A 983 28.57 -9.86 8.63
CA MET A 983 27.30 -10.37 9.19
C MET A 983 27.17 -10.20 10.73
N GLN A 984 28.23 -10.44 11.49
CA GLN A 984 28.20 -10.34 12.96
C GLN A 984 28.14 -8.89 13.48
N ALA A 985 28.46 -7.91 12.63
CA ALA A 985 28.46 -6.48 12.96
C ALA A 985 27.23 -5.74 12.44
N LEU A 986 26.35 -6.40 11.69
CA LEU A 986 25.19 -5.76 11.04
C LEU A 986 24.25 -5.10 12.04
N ALA A 987 23.92 -5.77 13.15
CA ALA A 987 23.02 -5.21 14.16
C ALA A 987 23.57 -3.89 14.74
N ARG A 988 24.88 -3.81 15.00
CA ARG A 988 25.53 -2.59 15.48
C ARG A 988 25.54 -1.50 14.42
N ASP A 989 25.86 -1.85 13.17
CA ASP A 989 25.86 -0.93 12.03
C ASP A 989 24.48 -0.29 11.80
N PHE A 990 23.42 -1.10 11.76
CA PHE A 990 22.06 -0.62 11.59
C PHE A 990 21.57 0.23 12.76
N MET A 991 21.92 -0.14 14.01
CA MET A 991 21.57 0.65 15.18
C MET A 991 22.22 2.04 15.12
N VAL A 992 23.55 2.11 14.94
CA VAL A 992 24.29 3.37 14.95
C VAL A 992 23.85 4.28 13.80
N LYS A 993 23.69 3.75 12.59
CA LYS A 993 23.23 4.54 11.43
C LYS A 993 21.81 5.08 11.63
N THR A 994 20.89 4.27 12.15
CA THR A 994 19.51 4.71 12.44
C THR A 994 19.50 5.78 13.53
N ARG A 995 20.30 5.63 14.59
CA ARG A 995 20.43 6.63 15.67
C ARG A 995 20.98 7.96 15.18
N ARG A 996 22.08 7.94 14.41
CA ARG A 996 22.66 9.16 13.81
C ARG A 996 21.65 9.92 12.96
N ARG A 997 20.89 9.21 12.12
CA ARG A 997 19.87 9.81 11.27
C ARG A 997 18.73 10.47 12.06
N LYS A 998 18.37 9.89 13.21
CA LYS A 998 17.38 10.47 14.12
C LYS A 998 17.95 11.55 15.04
N GLY A 999 19.23 11.94 14.89
CA GLY A 999 19.87 12.94 15.75
C GLY A 999 20.20 12.42 17.16
N MET A 1000 20.24 11.10 17.36
CA MET A 1000 20.60 10.48 18.63
C MET A 1000 22.10 10.18 18.73
N THR A 1001 22.60 10.08 19.97
CA THR A 1001 23.97 9.61 20.26
C THR A 1001 24.20 8.20 19.74
N ASP A 1002 25.40 7.88 19.24
CA ASP A 1002 25.75 6.55 18.69
C ASP A 1002 25.44 5.39 19.65
N ASP A 1003 25.71 5.60 20.94
CA ASP A 1003 25.44 4.62 21.99
C ASP A 1003 24.16 4.90 22.75
N VAL A 1004 23.49 3.82 23.15
CA VAL A 1004 22.39 3.86 24.10
C VAL A 1004 22.98 4.10 25.49
N SER A 1005 22.61 5.24 26.10
CA SER A 1005 22.98 5.53 27.48
C SER A 1005 22.04 4.78 28.42
N ILE A 1006 22.53 3.69 29.02
CA ILE A 1006 21.78 2.93 30.02
C ILE A 1006 21.37 3.87 31.16
N ASN A 1007 22.25 4.75 31.61
CA ASN A 1007 21.97 5.69 32.72
C ASN A 1007 20.77 6.61 32.50
N LYS A 1008 20.34 6.86 31.24
CA LYS A 1008 19.21 7.74 30.93
C LYS A 1008 17.87 7.21 31.46
N HIS A 1009 17.74 5.89 31.61
CA HIS A 1009 16.46 5.25 31.92
C HIS A 1009 16.36 4.67 33.34
N PHE A 1010 17.47 4.66 34.08
CA PHE A 1010 17.57 4.07 35.42
C PHE A 1010 17.59 5.19 36.47
N ASP A 1011 16.85 5.00 37.57
CA ASP A 1011 16.99 5.88 38.73
C ASP A 1011 18.29 5.58 39.48
N ASP A 1012 18.85 6.57 40.18
CA ASP A 1012 20.05 6.40 41.02
C ASP A 1012 19.98 5.18 41.95
N PRO A 1013 18.84 4.87 42.63
CA PRO A 1013 18.73 3.67 43.46
C PRO A 1013 18.85 2.37 42.67
N MET A 1014 18.41 2.33 41.41
CA MET A 1014 18.54 1.15 40.56
C MET A 1014 19.97 1.01 40.02
N LEU A 1015 20.64 2.12 39.68
CA LEU A 1015 22.06 2.12 39.31
C LEU A 1015 22.96 1.62 40.46
N LEU A 1016 22.63 1.99 41.69
CA LEU A 1016 23.29 1.47 42.89
C LEU A 1016 23.07 -0.05 43.05
N GLU A 1017 21.86 -0.54 42.81
CA GLU A 1017 21.56 -1.98 42.89
C GLU A 1017 22.29 -2.78 41.81
N LEU A 1018 22.35 -2.25 40.59
CA LEU A 1018 23.16 -2.80 39.49
C LEU A 1018 24.64 -2.90 39.88
N ALA A 1019 25.21 -1.82 40.40
CA ALA A 1019 26.61 -1.79 40.83
C ALA A 1019 26.91 -2.77 41.97
N ARG A 1020 25.96 -3.01 42.88
CA ARG A 1020 26.11 -4.01 43.95
C ARG A 1020 26.14 -5.42 43.40
N GLN A 1021 25.26 -5.73 42.46
CA GLN A 1021 25.21 -7.07 41.87
C GLN A 1021 26.40 -7.36 40.95
N ASP A 1022 26.89 -6.36 40.21
CA ASP A 1022 28.16 -6.49 39.46
C ASP A 1022 29.35 -6.75 40.40
N ALA A 1023 29.40 -6.07 41.55
CA ALA A 1023 30.42 -6.30 42.56
C ALA A 1023 30.32 -7.72 43.18
N ASP A 1024 29.11 -8.23 43.39
CA ASP A 1024 28.87 -9.58 43.89
C ASP A 1024 29.24 -10.65 42.84
N LEU A 1025 28.95 -10.42 41.55
CA LEU A 1025 29.37 -11.29 40.44
C LEU A 1025 30.88 -11.35 40.27
N GLN A 1026 31.58 -10.23 40.42
CA GLN A 1026 33.05 -10.16 40.40
C GLN A 1026 33.71 -10.80 41.64
N GLN A 1027 32.99 -10.98 42.75
CA GLN A 1027 33.49 -11.72 43.91
C GLN A 1027 33.26 -13.25 43.81
N ILE A 1028 32.38 -13.69 42.89
CA ILE A 1028 32.05 -15.11 42.67
C ILE A 1028 32.89 -15.72 41.53
N LEU A 1029 33.41 -14.91 40.60
CA LEU A 1029 34.44 -15.26 39.61
C LEU A 1029 35.85 -15.15 40.20
#